data_AF-A0A923E417-F1
#
_entry.id   AF-A0A923E417-F1
#
_cell.length_a   1.000
_cell.length_b   1.000
_cell.length_c   1.000
_cell.angle_alpha   90.00
_cell.angle_beta   90.00
_cell.angle_gamma   90.00
#
_symmetry.space_group_name_H-M   'P 1'
#
loop_
_entity.id
_entity.type
_entity.pdbx_description
1 polymer ?
#
loop_
_entity_poly.entity_id
_entity_poly.type
_entity_poly.pdbx_seq_one_letter_code
_entity_poly.pdbx_strand_id
1 'polypeptide(L)'
;MTAAIVALAVLAPAAQADDTGKYLTLSLIGDSYTAGNGAGSYYGPKDSLRSTRNWGHTYSNWLNRQGVHTTIRNYAFSGAVINDVLNTQLPALDPESDVVMLTAGGNDVEFANIVTSCFTNIPFVATIDKCKGAMSKAKDVFPSVVQRTQDLLTQVAAKIRPGAQIVLVGYPLLSIETSWQMKPWFWGAPYPAAQEIRAFGQQATARQQQLVDEWNRAEHNDVGLTYVPVEVLFAGHEPDPDTTKRNDYRWINEFLETEGKIGPDGKTQSERALTTPAYWYHPNITGHEEIGKLLQREVGIPASVRTTRAFSRDIDLVFALEDSLDTAESLADLKKQITRITSEVSQKANEGGKAARFGLITYRNAADPSASVTKNGVFFDSPEALTASLGTVATGSEQGGGPSTYKALDTALQSEWKAGARKVVILLGDAEAPEGETPDWDRLLRNAFTADVAEVLVIDPDDSVDASVKDLALNTGGHVTTAQTLKPLIVEAPTARISTIDPAGIGEDVEFDASGSFAAEGQLVSYEWDVNGDGVFEAVTRTENGIAANPVHSARFDAPISANVTLRVTDEYGKTATAEMPLVVTRDGDSVDDAIDNCPADRNEDQADADGDGIGDVCDDFPYGEPEAVPMPERAVVPSGSGVEAGSAISFTATGFAVGQDVTFTVHSDPLVVGTARVGADGTATLDWTVPEGFSAGAHRVVASIENGHTAEASFDVFAKPMRAVAASAVLPAAPQSPGKSASALASTGGASALAAAAATLLFLAGVGMRTVKKQRA
;
A
#
# COMPACT_ATOMS: atom_id res chain seq x y z
N MET A 1 -16.41 -48.17 11.44
CA MET A 1 -16.32 -46.95 10.62
C MET A 1 -16.34 -45.76 11.55
N THR A 2 -15.17 -45.21 11.86
CA THR A 2 -14.99 -43.91 12.51
C THR A 2 -13.57 -43.47 12.18
N ALA A 3 -13.44 -42.62 11.16
CA ALA A 3 -12.16 -42.07 10.72
C ALA A 3 -11.77 -40.93 11.67
N ALA A 4 -10.60 -41.05 12.30
CA ALA A 4 -9.97 -39.97 13.05
C ALA A 4 -9.25 -39.07 12.05
N ILE A 5 -9.66 -37.81 11.98
CA ILE A 5 -8.98 -36.77 11.20
C ILE A 5 -7.77 -36.32 12.04
N VAL A 6 -6.57 -36.70 11.60
CA VAL A 6 -5.31 -36.13 12.08
C VAL A 6 -5.15 -34.78 11.40
N ALA A 7 -5.32 -33.69 12.15
CA ALA A 7 -4.94 -32.37 11.69
C ALA A 7 -3.40 -32.30 11.68
N LEU A 8 -2.79 -32.39 10.49
CA LEU A 8 -1.40 -31.95 10.32
C LEU A 8 -1.39 -30.43 10.54
N ALA A 9 -0.85 -30.00 11.68
CA ALA A 9 -0.35 -28.64 11.81
C ALA A 9 0.80 -28.50 10.81
N VAL A 10 0.58 -27.74 9.74
CA VAL A 10 1.66 -27.24 8.89
C VAL A 10 2.45 -26.28 9.77
N LEU A 11 3.53 -26.78 10.37
CA LEU A 11 4.60 -25.93 10.91
C LEU A 11 5.13 -25.16 9.71
N ALA A 12 4.76 -23.89 9.61
CA ALA A 12 5.46 -22.96 8.74
C ALA A 12 6.95 -23.04 9.14
N PRO A 13 7.87 -23.21 8.18
CA PRO A 13 9.29 -23.13 8.51
C PRO A 13 9.54 -21.77 9.15
N ALA A 14 10.33 -21.75 10.23
CA ALA A 14 10.83 -20.50 10.77
C ALA A 14 11.49 -19.75 9.60
N ALA A 15 11.07 -18.51 9.34
CA ALA A 15 11.70 -17.68 8.33
C ALA A 15 13.20 -17.57 8.66
N GLN A 16 14.03 -18.34 7.95
CA GLN A 16 15.41 -17.95 7.69
C GLN A 16 15.29 -16.73 6.81
N ALA A 17 15.79 -15.59 7.29
CA ALA A 17 15.84 -14.37 6.50
C ALA A 17 16.76 -14.65 5.30
N ASP A 18 16.17 -14.87 4.13
CA ASP A 18 16.91 -14.94 2.88
C ASP A 18 17.53 -13.56 2.62
N ASP A 19 18.85 -13.50 2.52
CA ASP A 19 19.57 -12.28 2.15
C ASP A 19 19.37 -12.03 0.64
N THR A 20 18.16 -11.55 0.33
CA THR A 20 17.73 -11.18 -1.02
C THR A 20 18.34 -9.85 -1.50
N GLY A 21 19.21 -9.23 -0.69
CA GLY A 21 19.79 -7.92 -0.98
C GLY A 21 18.78 -6.77 -0.95
N LYS A 22 17.62 -6.95 -0.31
CA LYS A 22 16.57 -5.92 -0.24
C LYS A 22 16.82 -4.94 0.91
N TYR A 23 16.82 -3.65 0.62
CA TYR A 23 17.10 -2.58 1.56
C TYR A 23 16.02 -1.51 1.53
N LEU A 24 15.73 -0.92 2.70
CA LEU A 24 14.76 0.16 2.83
C LEU A 24 15.21 1.15 3.90
N THR A 25 15.19 2.44 3.59
CA THR A 25 15.32 3.51 4.59
C THR A 25 13.94 4.04 4.94
N LEU A 26 13.53 3.81 6.20
CA LEU A 26 12.23 4.22 6.72
C LEU A 26 12.41 5.41 7.67
N SER A 27 11.77 6.54 7.36
CA SER A 27 11.81 7.73 8.21
C SER A 27 10.45 8.02 8.84
N LEU A 28 10.42 8.21 10.16
CA LEU A 28 9.25 8.64 10.92
C LEU A 28 9.39 10.10 11.30
N ILE A 29 8.41 10.92 10.93
CA ILE A 29 8.29 12.32 11.34
C ILE A 29 6.88 12.57 11.88
N GLY A 30 6.67 13.65 12.62
CA GLY A 30 5.35 14.02 13.13
C GLY A 30 5.30 14.20 14.63
N ASP A 31 4.13 13.96 15.18
CA ASP A 31 3.80 14.23 16.57
C ASP A 31 3.89 13.00 17.49
N SER A 32 3.25 13.08 18.66
CA SER A 32 3.23 12.06 19.70
C SER A 32 2.66 10.71 19.26
N TYR A 33 1.75 10.68 18.28
CA TYR A 33 1.18 9.43 17.76
C TYR A 33 2.20 8.68 16.89
N THR A 34 3.10 9.40 16.22
CA THR A 34 4.26 8.79 15.54
C THR A 34 5.38 8.48 16.52
N ALA A 35 5.64 9.36 17.50
CA ALA A 35 6.69 9.14 18.49
C ALA A 35 6.45 7.84 19.29
N GLY A 36 5.22 7.61 19.73
CA GLY A 36 4.83 6.40 20.49
C GLY A 36 4.54 6.68 21.96
N ASN A 37 3.99 7.86 22.26
CA ASN A 37 3.58 8.22 23.60
C ASN A 37 2.65 7.16 24.20
N GLY A 38 2.96 6.72 25.43
CA GLY A 38 2.16 5.72 26.14
C GLY A 38 2.47 4.27 25.77
N ALA A 39 3.40 4.00 24.84
CA ALA A 39 3.82 2.64 24.49
C ALA A 39 5.00 2.12 25.33
N GLY A 40 5.69 3.00 26.06
CA GLY A 40 6.88 2.64 26.85
C GLY A 40 8.14 2.49 25.99
N SER A 41 9.21 1.93 26.57
CA SER A 41 10.51 1.72 25.89
C SER A 41 11.02 2.94 25.09
N TYR A 42 11.11 4.09 25.77
CA TYR A 42 11.48 5.36 25.15
C TYR A 42 12.99 5.53 24.96
N TYR A 43 13.41 6.04 23.79
CA TYR A 43 14.82 6.33 23.45
C TYR A 43 14.99 7.76 22.90
N GLY A 44 16.25 8.18 22.74
CA GLY A 44 16.57 9.50 22.21
C GLY A 44 16.33 10.63 23.21
N PRO A 45 16.06 11.87 22.75
CA PRO A 45 15.80 13.00 23.63
C PRO A 45 14.62 12.70 24.57
N LYS A 46 14.81 12.93 25.88
CA LYS A 46 13.85 12.55 26.93
C LYS A 46 12.41 12.98 26.65
N ASP A 47 12.23 14.20 26.16
CA ASP A 47 10.89 14.78 25.93
C ASP A 47 10.28 14.39 24.58
N SER A 48 11.06 13.74 23.70
CA SER A 48 10.56 13.30 22.40
C SER A 48 9.57 12.14 22.51
N LEU A 49 9.72 11.30 23.55
CA LEU A 49 8.94 10.08 23.81
C LEU A 49 8.91 9.12 22.61
N ARG A 50 10.02 9.05 21.84
CA ARG A 50 10.19 8.08 20.76
C ARG A 50 10.26 6.68 21.35
N SER A 51 9.35 5.81 20.96
CA SER A 51 9.25 4.44 21.47
C SER A 51 9.72 3.44 20.42
N THR A 52 10.47 2.42 20.84
CA THR A 52 10.77 1.23 20.00
C THR A 52 9.55 0.35 19.75
N ARG A 53 8.42 0.64 20.42
CA ARG A 53 7.14 -0.06 20.28
C ARG A 53 6.10 0.75 19.50
N ASN A 54 6.50 1.86 18.86
CA ASN A 54 5.56 2.59 18.01
C ASN A 54 5.19 1.76 16.76
N TRP A 55 4.17 2.21 16.03
CA TRP A 55 3.66 1.46 14.88
C TRP A 55 4.65 1.40 13.71
N GLY A 56 5.56 2.38 13.59
CA GLY A 56 6.59 2.41 12.55
C GLY A 56 7.69 1.39 12.79
N HIS A 57 8.13 1.23 14.05
CA HIS A 57 9.00 0.14 14.48
C HIS A 57 8.31 -1.21 14.29
N THR A 58 7.03 -1.32 14.65
CA THR A 58 6.26 -2.57 14.44
C THR A 58 6.23 -2.98 12.96
N TYR A 59 6.02 -2.01 12.06
CA TYR A 59 6.04 -2.24 10.62
C TYR A 59 7.44 -2.57 10.09
N SER A 60 8.48 -1.84 10.53
CA SER A 60 9.88 -2.14 10.21
C SER A 60 10.28 -3.55 10.64
N ASN A 61 9.90 -3.96 11.84
CA ASN A 61 10.20 -5.29 12.37
C ASN A 61 9.54 -6.39 11.54
N TRP A 62 8.36 -6.14 10.97
CA TRP A 62 7.72 -7.06 10.04
C TRP A 62 8.48 -7.13 8.71
N LEU A 63 8.86 -5.99 8.13
CA LEU A 63 9.65 -5.92 6.89
C LEU A 63 10.98 -6.69 7.02
N ASN A 64 11.69 -6.50 8.13
CA ASN A 64 12.94 -7.21 8.43
C ASN A 64 12.73 -8.74 8.45
N ARG A 65 11.59 -9.21 8.98
CA ARG A 65 11.22 -10.63 8.97
C ARG A 65 10.79 -11.15 7.58
N GLN A 66 10.46 -10.25 6.64
CA GLN A 66 10.25 -10.59 5.23
C GLN A 66 11.55 -10.57 4.40
N GLY A 67 12.71 -10.36 5.04
CA GLY A 67 14.00 -10.26 4.35
C GLY A 67 14.26 -8.89 3.71
N VAL A 68 13.53 -7.85 4.12
CA VAL A 68 13.78 -6.45 3.72
C VAL A 68 14.51 -5.75 4.84
N HIS A 69 15.83 -5.59 4.71
CA HIS A 69 16.69 -4.99 5.73
C HIS A 69 16.41 -3.48 5.83
N THR A 70 15.66 -3.10 6.86
CA THR A 70 15.07 -1.78 7.03
C THR A 70 15.83 -0.96 8.05
N THR A 71 16.45 0.13 7.61
CA THR A 71 17.06 1.14 8.48
C THR A 71 15.99 2.15 8.87
N ILE A 72 15.51 2.10 10.12
CA ILE A 72 14.49 3.03 10.62
C ILE A 72 15.10 4.25 11.34
N ARG A 73 14.62 5.44 11.00
CA ARG A 73 14.99 6.72 11.61
C ARG A 73 13.76 7.41 12.18
N ASN A 74 13.75 7.71 13.46
CA ASN A 74 12.62 8.39 14.09
C ASN A 74 12.99 9.80 14.53
N TYR A 75 12.35 10.78 13.89
CA TYR A 75 12.50 12.21 14.17
C TYR A 75 11.28 12.79 14.89
N ALA A 76 10.19 12.04 15.00
CA ALA A 76 8.95 12.50 15.63
C ALA A 76 9.17 12.99 17.06
N PHE A 77 8.31 13.90 17.51
CA PHE A 77 8.46 14.55 18.80
C PHE A 77 7.10 14.77 19.45
N SER A 78 6.97 14.36 20.71
CA SER A 78 5.76 14.56 21.50
C SER A 78 5.34 16.04 21.55
N GLY A 79 4.10 16.32 21.14
CA GLY A 79 3.54 17.67 21.16
C GLY A 79 3.86 18.54 19.94
N ALA A 80 4.58 18.01 18.94
CA ALA A 80 4.91 18.76 17.73
C ALA A 80 3.65 19.22 16.97
N VAL A 81 3.61 20.50 16.59
CA VAL A 81 2.69 21.02 15.57
C VAL A 81 3.33 20.93 14.17
N ILE A 82 2.56 21.13 13.11
CA ILE A 82 3.08 21.08 11.72
C ILE A 82 4.30 21.99 11.51
N ASN A 83 4.30 23.18 12.12
CA ASN A 83 5.43 24.10 12.04
C ASN A 83 6.70 23.55 12.72
N ASP A 84 6.57 22.78 13.80
CA ASP A 84 7.73 22.14 14.43
C ASP A 84 8.31 21.06 13.51
N VAL A 85 7.43 20.29 12.85
CA VAL A 85 7.85 19.29 11.86
C VAL A 85 8.62 19.96 10.72
N LEU A 86 8.09 21.03 10.14
CA LEU A 86 8.74 21.79 9.07
C LEU A 86 10.09 22.40 9.48
N ASN A 87 10.18 22.95 10.69
CA ASN A 87 11.34 23.72 11.11
C ASN A 87 12.44 22.88 11.78
N THR A 88 12.12 21.68 12.28
CA THR A 88 13.07 20.88 13.07
C THR A 88 13.25 19.46 12.55
N GLN A 89 12.17 18.78 12.17
CA GLN A 89 12.22 17.38 11.78
C GLN A 89 12.53 17.22 10.28
N LEU A 90 11.87 18.01 9.44
CA LEU A 90 12.11 18.01 7.98
C LEU A 90 13.56 18.36 7.64
N PRO A 91 14.24 19.34 8.26
CA PRO A 91 15.67 19.58 8.01
C PRO A 91 16.56 18.38 8.38
N ALA A 92 16.20 17.62 9.42
CA ALA A 92 16.93 16.43 9.85
C ALA A 92 16.59 15.15 9.08
N LEU A 93 15.46 15.14 8.36
CA LEU A 93 15.00 14.02 7.54
C LEU A 93 16.09 13.59 6.56
N ASP A 94 16.28 12.28 6.46
CA ASP A 94 17.21 11.67 5.50
C ASP A 94 16.67 11.85 4.06
N PRO A 95 17.37 12.57 3.16
CA PRO A 95 16.91 12.72 1.77
C PRO A 95 16.88 11.39 1.00
N GLU A 96 17.62 10.38 1.47
CA GLU A 96 17.60 9.02 0.88
C GLU A 96 16.46 8.15 1.43
N SER A 97 15.47 8.71 2.13
CA SER A 97 14.33 7.94 2.63
C SER A 97 13.54 7.33 1.48
N ASP A 98 13.28 6.02 1.57
CA ASP A 98 12.43 5.27 0.63
C ASP A 98 10.96 5.32 1.03
N VAL A 99 10.70 5.44 2.33
CA VAL A 99 9.37 5.64 2.90
C VAL A 99 9.44 6.68 4.01
N VAL A 100 8.54 7.67 3.99
CA VAL A 100 8.32 8.60 5.09
C VAL A 100 6.93 8.39 5.67
N MET A 101 6.84 8.08 6.96
CA MET A 101 5.55 7.90 7.64
C MET A 101 5.33 9.00 8.66
N LEU A 102 4.09 9.51 8.75
CA LEU A 102 3.79 10.61 9.65
C LEU A 102 2.34 10.69 10.14
N THR A 103 2.22 11.23 11.35
CA THR A 103 1.01 11.86 11.92
C THR A 103 1.30 13.32 12.19
N ALA A 104 0.45 14.24 11.74
CA ALA A 104 0.56 15.66 12.05
C ALA A 104 -0.80 16.36 12.03
N GLY A 105 -0.92 17.46 12.78
CA GLY A 105 -2.10 18.33 12.80
C GLY A 105 -2.98 18.20 14.04
N GLY A 106 -2.87 17.12 14.82
CA GLY A 106 -3.63 16.95 16.07
C GLY A 106 -3.34 18.06 17.09
N ASN A 107 -2.06 18.42 17.26
CA ASN A 107 -1.68 19.51 18.17
C ASN A 107 -2.09 20.89 17.63
N ASP A 108 -2.11 21.07 16.31
CA ASP A 108 -2.54 22.32 15.66
C ASP A 108 -4.02 22.65 15.91
N VAL A 109 -4.88 21.62 16.04
CA VAL A 109 -6.30 21.78 16.43
C VAL A 109 -6.53 21.76 17.94
N GLU A 110 -5.46 21.81 18.74
CA GLU A 110 -5.50 21.75 20.21
C GLU A 110 -6.23 20.52 20.77
N PHE A 111 -5.98 19.36 20.16
CA PHE A 111 -6.57 18.09 20.56
C PHE A 111 -6.48 17.80 22.06
N ALA A 112 -5.32 18.04 22.69
CA ALA A 112 -5.14 17.84 24.13
C ALA A 112 -6.10 18.70 24.97
N ASN A 113 -6.43 19.91 24.50
CA ASN A 113 -7.40 20.79 25.14
C ASN A 113 -8.84 20.28 24.98
N ILE A 114 -9.18 19.67 23.84
CA ILE A 114 -10.49 19.02 23.64
C ILE A 114 -10.65 17.89 24.66
N VAL A 115 -9.71 16.94 24.70
CA VAL A 115 -9.77 15.79 25.62
C VAL A 115 -9.88 16.24 27.07
N THR A 116 -9.04 17.18 27.50
CA THR A 116 -9.02 17.68 28.88
C THR A 116 -10.22 18.56 29.22
N SER A 117 -10.82 19.28 28.28
CA SER A 117 -12.01 20.11 28.56
C SER A 117 -13.32 19.33 28.48
N CYS A 118 -13.34 18.19 27.78
CA CYS A 118 -14.57 17.46 27.44
C CYS A 118 -14.72 16.09 28.12
N PHE A 119 -13.63 15.36 28.33
CA PHE A 119 -13.71 13.96 28.80
C PHE A 119 -13.09 13.72 30.17
N THR A 120 -12.45 14.72 30.80
CA THR A 120 -12.03 14.58 32.19
C THR A 120 -13.18 14.91 33.15
N ASN A 121 -13.12 14.43 34.39
CA ASN A 121 -14.13 14.69 35.43
C ASN A 121 -13.59 15.62 36.54
N ILE A 122 -12.58 16.43 36.23
CA ILE A 122 -11.97 17.37 37.16
C ILE A 122 -12.84 18.65 37.22
N PRO A 123 -13.41 19.01 38.40
CA PRO A 123 -14.21 20.22 38.55
C PRO A 123 -13.43 21.46 38.10
N PHE A 124 -14.13 22.39 37.45
CA PHE A 124 -13.58 23.64 36.89
C PHE A 124 -12.58 23.48 35.73
N VAL A 125 -12.09 22.27 35.45
CA VAL A 125 -11.27 21.95 34.27
C VAL A 125 -12.17 21.52 33.12
N ALA A 126 -13.00 20.49 33.31
CA ALA A 126 -14.04 20.10 32.37
C ALA A 126 -15.35 20.84 32.67
N THR A 127 -15.66 21.86 31.87
CA THR A 127 -16.95 22.55 31.89
C THR A 127 -17.54 22.60 30.49
N ILE A 128 -18.87 22.66 30.38
CA ILE A 128 -19.56 22.72 29.08
C ILE A 128 -19.04 23.89 28.24
N ASP A 129 -18.82 25.05 28.86
CA ASP A 129 -18.33 26.23 28.16
C ASP A 129 -16.89 26.05 27.65
N LYS A 130 -16.01 25.43 28.45
CA LYS A 130 -14.64 25.13 28.03
C LYS A 130 -14.60 24.11 26.90
N CYS A 131 -15.39 23.05 27.00
CA CYS A 131 -15.48 22.04 25.95
C CYS A 131 -16.01 22.64 24.63
N LYS A 132 -17.08 23.46 24.68
CA LYS A 132 -17.57 24.20 23.51
C LYS A 132 -16.53 25.15 22.94
N GLY A 133 -15.80 25.86 23.80
CA GLY A 133 -14.72 26.76 23.38
C GLY A 133 -13.59 26.02 22.67
N ALA A 134 -13.17 24.87 23.20
CA ALA A 134 -12.17 24.01 22.57
C ALA A 134 -12.65 23.51 21.20
N MET A 135 -13.90 23.03 21.09
CA MET A 135 -14.47 22.57 19.82
C MET A 135 -14.62 23.69 18.79
N SER A 136 -15.06 24.88 19.19
CA SER A 136 -15.14 26.05 18.29
C SER A 136 -13.77 26.37 17.73
N LYS A 137 -12.76 26.48 18.60
CA LYS A 137 -11.40 26.82 18.20
C LYS A 137 -10.81 25.79 17.23
N ALA A 138 -11.00 24.50 17.51
CA ALA A 138 -10.55 23.43 16.64
C ALA A 138 -11.18 23.52 15.25
N LYS A 139 -12.50 23.76 15.16
CA LYS A 139 -13.22 23.95 13.90
C LYS A 139 -12.77 25.20 13.14
N ASP A 140 -12.53 26.29 13.85
CA ASP A 140 -12.10 27.56 13.26
C ASP A 140 -10.70 27.46 12.62
N VAL A 141 -9.77 26.75 13.26
CA VAL A 141 -8.41 26.58 12.73
C VAL A 141 -8.28 25.45 11.70
N PHE A 142 -9.21 24.48 11.71
CA PHE A 142 -9.14 23.26 10.90
C PHE A 142 -8.84 23.50 9.40
N PRO A 143 -9.49 24.44 8.68
CA PRO A 143 -9.16 24.70 7.27
C PRO A 143 -7.70 25.11 7.05
N SER A 144 -7.12 25.89 7.99
CA SER A 144 -5.71 26.28 7.91
C SER A 144 -4.76 25.12 8.20
N VAL A 145 -5.17 24.18 9.06
CA VAL A 145 -4.39 22.96 9.36
C VAL A 145 -4.30 22.09 8.13
N VAL A 146 -5.42 21.88 7.43
CA VAL A 146 -5.48 21.14 6.16
C VAL A 146 -4.50 21.70 5.14
N GLN A 147 -4.47 23.04 4.96
CA GLN A 147 -3.52 23.67 4.05
C GLN A 147 -2.06 23.43 4.48
N ARG A 148 -1.75 23.62 5.76
CA ARG A 148 -0.39 23.36 6.26
C ARG A 148 0.03 21.89 6.13
N THR A 149 -0.91 20.95 6.23
CA THR A 149 -0.65 19.53 5.97
C THR A 149 -0.28 19.31 4.50
N GLN A 150 -1.01 19.90 3.55
CA GLN A 150 -0.65 19.84 2.12
C GLN A 150 0.75 20.44 1.87
N ASP A 151 1.06 21.58 2.49
CA ASP A 151 2.37 22.24 2.35
C ASP A 151 3.50 21.39 2.93
N LEU A 152 3.25 20.71 4.06
CA LEU A 152 4.18 19.76 4.66
C LEU A 152 4.44 18.57 3.73
N LEU A 153 3.40 17.93 3.22
CA LEU A 153 3.53 16.78 2.30
C LEU A 153 4.32 17.16 1.05
N THR A 154 4.04 18.34 0.47
CA THR A 154 4.78 18.88 -0.68
C THR A 154 6.26 19.07 -0.36
N GLN A 155 6.59 19.63 0.81
CA GLN A 155 7.99 19.84 1.20
C GLN A 155 8.73 18.55 1.54
N VAL A 156 8.03 17.55 2.09
CA VAL A 156 8.59 16.20 2.29
C VAL A 156 8.91 15.57 0.93
N ALA A 157 7.96 15.58 -0.01
CA ALA A 157 8.16 15.02 -1.35
C ALA A 157 9.29 15.71 -2.13
N ALA A 158 9.47 17.03 -1.94
CA ALA A 158 10.57 17.76 -2.56
C ALA A 158 11.95 17.43 -1.96
N LYS A 159 11.99 16.88 -0.75
CA LYS A 159 13.24 16.57 -0.02
C LYS A 159 13.71 15.13 -0.22
N ILE A 160 12.78 14.19 -0.31
CA ILE A 160 13.10 12.78 -0.49
C ILE A 160 13.31 12.44 -1.96
N ARG A 161 13.97 11.32 -2.21
CA ARG A 161 14.26 10.85 -3.57
C ARG A 161 12.98 10.58 -4.40
N PRO A 162 13.06 10.67 -5.74
CA PRO A 162 12.02 10.19 -6.64
C PRO A 162 11.73 8.69 -6.45
N GLY A 163 10.47 8.29 -6.64
CA GLY A 163 10.00 6.92 -6.44
C GLY A 163 9.82 6.51 -4.97
N ALA A 164 10.07 7.42 -4.01
CA ALA A 164 9.78 7.18 -2.61
C ALA A 164 8.28 7.26 -2.31
N GLN A 165 7.87 6.80 -1.12
CA GLN A 165 6.48 6.82 -0.68
C GLN A 165 6.30 7.63 0.60
N ILE A 166 5.23 8.40 0.68
CA ILE A 166 4.75 9.03 1.91
C ILE A 166 3.53 8.26 2.41
N VAL A 167 3.51 7.92 3.70
CA VAL A 167 2.39 7.27 4.38
C VAL A 167 1.83 8.20 5.45
N LEU A 168 0.67 8.78 5.16
CA LEU A 168 -0.08 9.61 6.11
C LEU A 168 -0.94 8.69 6.99
N VAL A 169 -0.55 8.54 8.25
CA VAL A 169 -1.27 7.72 9.21
C VAL A 169 -2.36 8.55 9.90
N GLY A 170 -3.59 8.02 9.92
CA GLY A 170 -4.73 8.67 10.57
C GLY A 170 -4.66 8.63 12.10
N TYR A 171 -5.57 9.37 12.74
CA TYR A 171 -5.80 9.31 14.18
C TYR A 171 -7.06 8.50 14.49
N PRO A 172 -7.09 7.73 15.58
CA PRO A 172 -8.31 7.07 16.02
C PRO A 172 -9.35 8.07 16.54
N LEU A 173 -10.60 7.62 16.63
CA LEU A 173 -11.65 8.37 17.33
C LEU A 173 -11.45 8.27 18.84
N LEU A 174 -12.04 9.21 19.58
CA LEU A 174 -11.68 9.43 21.01
C LEU A 174 -12.70 8.89 22.01
N SER A 175 -13.83 8.41 21.52
CA SER A 175 -14.95 7.99 22.36
C SER A 175 -15.69 6.86 21.68
N ILE A 176 -15.88 5.77 22.43
CA ILE A 176 -16.67 4.61 21.98
C ILE A 176 -18.17 4.93 22.00
N GLU A 177 -18.61 5.69 23.00
CA GLU A 177 -20.02 6.05 23.16
C GLU A 177 -20.39 7.23 22.27
N THR A 178 -21.43 7.05 21.46
CA THR A 178 -21.92 8.09 20.52
C THR A 178 -23.02 8.96 21.11
N SER A 179 -23.70 8.47 22.16
CA SER A 179 -24.83 9.14 22.80
C SER A 179 -24.49 9.80 24.14
N TRP A 180 -23.23 9.68 24.59
CA TRP A 180 -22.79 10.26 25.84
C TRP A 180 -22.90 11.79 25.83
N GLN A 181 -23.33 12.35 26.95
CA GLN A 181 -23.50 13.79 27.13
C GLN A 181 -22.79 14.24 28.39
N MET A 182 -22.03 15.32 28.26
CA MET A 182 -21.43 15.98 29.40
C MET A 182 -22.53 16.67 30.20
N LYS A 183 -22.64 16.32 31.48
CA LYS A 183 -23.62 16.91 32.39
C LYS A 183 -23.04 18.14 33.06
N PRO A 184 -23.82 19.22 33.22
CA PRO A 184 -23.36 20.36 33.99
C PRO A 184 -23.19 19.96 35.46
N TRP A 185 -22.18 20.54 36.12
CA TRP A 185 -21.96 20.34 37.55
C TRP A 185 -23.05 20.99 38.42
N PHE A 186 -23.71 22.00 37.85
CA PHE A 186 -24.83 22.74 38.44
C PHE A 186 -26.04 22.68 37.49
N TRP A 187 -27.04 23.54 37.66
CA TRP A 187 -28.23 23.58 36.80
C TRP A 187 -27.88 23.93 35.34
N GLY A 188 -28.41 23.18 34.37
CA GLY A 188 -28.22 23.46 32.94
C GLY A 188 -28.62 22.29 32.04
N ALA A 189 -28.59 22.52 30.72
CA ALA A 189 -28.79 21.46 29.74
C ALA A 189 -27.49 20.66 29.52
N PRO A 190 -27.55 19.33 29.37
CA PRO A 190 -26.41 18.52 28.95
C PRO A 190 -25.88 18.93 27.57
N TYR A 191 -24.62 18.61 27.29
CA TYR A 191 -23.96 18.90 26.02
C TYR A 191 -23.46 17.60 25.36
N PRO A 192 -23.83 17.29 24.11
CA PRO A 192 -23.46 16.05 23.42
C PRO A 192 -22.01 16.08 22.90
N ALA A 193 -21.05 16.26 23.80
CA ALA A 193 -19.63 16.40 23.47
C ALA A 193 -19.09 15.20 22.67
N ALA A 194 -19.45 13.96 23.05
CA ALA A 194 -18.97 12.77 22.36
C ALA A 194 -19.42 12.72 20.88
N GLN A 195 -20.68 13.07 20.61
CA GLN A 195 -21.21 13.13 19.25
C GLN A 195 -20.49 14.20 18.41
N GLU A 196 -20.30 15.40 18.97
CA GLU A 196 -19.66 16.51 18.26
C GLU A 196 -18.17 16.26 17.98
N ILE A 197 -17.44 15.73 18.96
CA ILE A 197 -16.02 15.38 18.81
C ILE A 197 -15.85 14.26 17.78
N ARG A 198 -16.71 13.23 17.83
CA ARG A 198 -16.67 12.12 16.88
C ARG A 198 -16.96 12.58 15.45
N ALA A 199 -17.96 13.45 15.27
CA ALA A 199 -18.29 14.02 13.96
C ALA A 199 -17.13 14.86 13.40
N PHE A 200 -16.45 15.64 14.25
CA PHE A 200 -15.28 16.40 13.84
C PHE A 200 -14.10 15.48 13.45
N GLY A 201 -13.85 14.41 14.21
CA GLY A 201 -12.84 13.41 13.85
C GLY A 201 -13.11 12.74 12.49
N GLN A 202 -14.36 12.35 12.24
CA GLN A 202 -14.77 11.78 10.95
C GLN A 202 -14.61 12.77 9.78
N GLN A 203 -14.91 14.06 10.01
CA GLN A 203 -14.66 15.11 9.03
C GLN A 203 -13.16 15.29 8.75
N ALA A 204 -12.32 15.20 9.78
CA ALA A 204 -10.87 15.29 9.64
C ALA A 204 -10.31 14.13 8.79
N THR A 205 -10.71 12.90 9.10
CA THR A 205 -10.39 11.71 8.30
C THR A 205 -10.81 11.87 6.84
N ALA A 206 -12.06 12.25 6.58
CA ALA A 206 -12.57 12.40 5.22
C ALA A 206 -11.74 13.43 4.43
N ARG A 207 -11.32 14.51 5.10
CA ARG A 207 -10.46 15.51 4.45
C ARG A 207 -9.05 14.98 4.20
N GLN A 208 -8.45 14.22 5.12
CA GLN A 208 -7.14 13.59 4.88
C GLN A 208 -7.17 12.64 3.69
N GLN A 209 -8.19 11.79 3.57
CA GLN A 209 -8.37 10.94 2.39
C GLN A 209 -8.49 11.78 1.11
N GLN A 210 -9.31 12.83 1.15
CA GLN A 210 -9.47 13.72 0.00
C GLN A 210 -8.15 14.40 -0.42
N LEU A 211 -7.29 14.75 0.53
CA LEU A 211 -5.94 15.27 0.23
C LEU A 211 -5.10 14.27 -0.54
N VAL A 212 -5.17 12.98 -0.16
CA VAL A 212 -4.45 11.92 -0.87
C VAL A 212 -5.04 11.67 -2.25
N ASP A 213 -6.36 11.70 -2.41
CA ASP A 213 -7.01 11.57 -3.72
C ASP A 213 -6.72 12.76 -4.65
N GLU A 214 -6.58 13.97 -4.08
CA GLU A 214 -6.12 15.18 -4.79
C GLU A 214 -4.66 15.03 -5.23
N TRP A 215 -3.77 14.58 -4.33
CA TRP A 215 -2.36 14.32 -4.61
C TRP A 215 -2.17 13.30 -5.74
N ASN A 216 -2.80 12.13 -5.63
CA ASN A 216 -2.60 11.04 -6.58
C ASN A 216 -3.20 11.30 -7.98
N ARG A 217 -3.88 12.44 -8.18
CA ARG A 217 -4.34 12.91 -9.51
C ARG A 217 -3.37 13.85 -10.20
N ALA A 218 -2.35 14.34 -9.51
CA ALA A 218 -1.33 15.25 -10.03
C ALA A 218 0.06 14.61 -9.97
N GLU A 219 0.96 15.01 -10.86
CA GLU A 219 2.35 14.55 -10.83
C GLU A 219 3.13 15.27 -9.72
N HIS A 220 3.73 14.49 -8.81
CA HIS A 220 4.47 14.97 -7.65
C HIS A 220 5.85 14.29 -7.53
N ASN A 221 6.74 14.52 -8.51
CA ASN A 221 8.11 13.96 -8.54
C ASN A 221 8.16 12.42 -8.38
N ASP A 222 7.16 11.70 -8.89
CA ASP A 222 7.00 10.24 -8.71
C ASP A 222 6.95 9.78 -7.24
N VAL A 223 6.56 10.65 -6.31
CA VAL A 223 6.37 10.29 -4.90
C VAL A 223 4.93 9.87 -4.65
N GLY A 224 4.74 8.60 -4.29
CA GLY A 224 3.43 8.07 -3.94
C GLY A 224 2.95 8.56 -2.57
N LEU A 225 1.64 8.80 -2.41
CA LEU A 225 1.03 9.14 -1.13
C LEU A 225 -0.09 8.15 -0.78
N THR A 226 -0.03 7.60 0.44
CA THR A 226 -1.03 6.65 0.95
C THR A 226 -1.61 7.14 2.27
N TYR A 227 -2.94 7.15 2.39
CA TYR A 227 -3.62 7.37 3.65
C TYR A 227 -3.91 6.05 4.35
N VAL A 228 -3.72 6.01 5.68
CA VAL A 228 -3.97 4.82 6.50
C VAL A 228 -5.07 5.12 7.52
N PRO A 229 -6.29 4.57 7.35
CA PRO A 229 -7.48 4.93 8.13
C PRO A 229 -7.53 4.25 9.52
N VAL A 230 -6.82 4.82 10.49
CA VAL A 230 -6.74 4.29 11.86
C VAL A 230 -8.09 4.36 12.59
N GLU A 231 -8.94 5.32 12.27
CA GLU A 231 -10.28 5.46 12.85
C GLU A 231 -11.20 4.27 12.59
N VAL A 232 -11.08 3.64 11.42
CA VAL A 232 -11.86 2.44 11.08
C VAL A 232 -11.34 1.25 11.86
N LEU A 233 -10.02 1.12 11.97
CA LEU A 233 -9.37 0.05 12.72
C LEU A 233 -9.74 0.10 14.21
N PHE A 234 -9.83 1.29 14.80
CA PHE A 234 -10.03 1.46 16.24
C PHE A 234 -11.51 1.42 16.66
N ALA A 235 -12.45 1.17 15.75
CA ALA A 235 -13.86 1.11 16.08
C ALA A 235 -14.17 0.01 17.12
N GLY A 236 -14.70 0.42 18.28
CA GLY A 236 -14.94 -0.48 19.43
C GLY A 236 -13.78 -0.55 20.42
N HIS A 237 -12.65 0.09 20.10
CA HIS A 237 -11.43 0.12 20.89
C HIS A 237 -11.09 1.53 21.40
N GLU A 238 -12.00 2.49 21.23
CA GLU A 238 -11.86 3.83 21.78
C GLU A 238 -12.12 3.86 23.32
N PRO A 239 -11.61 4.85 24.06
CA PRO A 239 -11.93 5.06 25.48
C PRO A 239 -13.42 5.30 25.74
N ASP A 240 -13.87 5.03 26.97
CA ASP A 240 -15.15 5.54 27.44
C ASP A 240 -15.02 7.04 27.82
N PRO A 241 -15.86 7.94 27.29
CA PRO A 241 -15.81 9.36 27.64
C PRO A 241 -16.23 9.64 29.10
N ASP A 242 -16.91 8.70 29.77
CA ASP A 242 -17.21 8.75 31.20
C ASP A 242 -16.05 8.17 32.01
N THR A 243 -15.29 9.03 32.71
CA THR A 243 -14.13 8.59 33.51
C THR A 243 -14.47 7.64 34.66
N THR A 244 -15.76 7.42 34.96
CA THR A 244 -16.20 6.43 35.96
C THR A 244 -16.38 5.03 35.38
N LYS A 245 -16.36 4.92 34.05
CA LYS A 245 -16.40 3.68 33.28
C LYS A 245 -15.06 3.47 32.58
N ARG A 246 -14.92 2.31 31.96
CA ARG A 246 -13.75 1.92 31.16
C ARG A 246 -14.21 1.07 29.99
N ASN A 247 -13.56 1.26 28.85
CA ASN A 247 -13.62 0.24 27.81
C ASN A 247 -12.56 -0.83 28.10
N ASP A 248 -13.02 -2.02 28.48
CA ASP A 248 -12.17 -3.18 28.77
C ASP A 248 -11.35 -3.65 27.55
N TYR A 249 -11.70 -3.24 26.33
CA TYR A 249 -11.02 -3.65 25.09
C TYR A 249 -10.28 -2.49 24.41
N ARG A 250 -10.08 -1.36 25.09
CA ARG A 250 -9.49 -0.16 24.50
C ARG A 250 -8.06 -0.36 23.99
N TRP A 251 -7.74 0.24 22.85
CA TRP A 251 -6.39 0.31 22.29
C TRP A 251 -5.74 1.68 22.48
N ILE A 252 -6.39 2.55 23.26
CA ILE A 252 -5.92 3.87 23.62
C ILE A 252 -5.82 3.92 25.15
N ASN A 253 -4.73 4.48 25.67
CA ASN A 253 -4.58 4.71 27.10
C ASN A 253 -5.64 5.71 27.59
N GLU A 254 -6.41 5.34 28.61
CA GLU A 254 -7.32 6.28 29.29
C GLU A 254 -6.54 7.26 30.18
N PHE A 255 -7.24 8.17 30.85
CA PHE A 255 -6.60 9.05 31.83
C PHE A 255 -5.87 8.25 32.91
N LEU A 256 -4.66 8.70 33.23
CA LEU A 256 -3.77 8.09 34.23
C LEU A 256 -3.23 6.71 33.83
N GLU A 257 -3.29 6.35 32.54
CA GLU A 257 -2.79 5.07 32.03
C GLU A 257 -1.58 5.23 31.11
N THR A 258 -0.79 4.16 31.04
CA THR A 258 0.29 3.96 30.07
C THR A 258 0.46 2.46 29.82
N GLU A 259 1.18 2.11 28.75
CA GLU A 259 1.61 0.75 28.43
C GLU A 259 0.47 -0.27 28.43
N GLY A 260 -0.74 0.16 28.05
CA GLY A 260 -1.89 -0.73 27.90
C GLY A 260 -1.62 -1.84 26.88
N LYS A 261 -1.91 -3.09 27.23
CA LYS A 261 -1.82 -4.26 26.36
C LYS A 261 -2.97 -5.22 26.63
N ILE A 262 -3.47 -5.88 25.60
CA ILE A 262 -4.45 -6.97 25.76
C ILE A 262 -3.80 -8.12 26.54
N GLY A 263 -4.36 -8.41 27.71
CA GLY A 263 -3.96 -9.49 28.57
C GLY A 263 -4.57 -10.84 28.17
N PRO A 264 -4.22 -11.92 28.88
CA PRO A 264 -4.70 -13.28 28.58
C PRO A 264 -6.22 -13.46 28.66
N ASP A 265 -6.91 -12.58 29.39
CA ASP A 265 -8.38 -12.55 29.53
C ASP A 265 -9.07 -11.79 28.38
N GLY A 266 -8.31 -11.33 27.39
CA GLY A 266 -8.79 -10.56 26.24
C GLY A 266 -9.06 -9.09 26.55
N LYS A 267 -8.77 -8.62 27.77
CA LYS A 267 -9.00 -7.24 28.20
C LYS A 267 -7.70 -6.45 28.28
N THR A 268 -7.78 -5.13 28.12
CA THR A 268 -6.65 -4.22 28.22
C THR A 268 -6.21 -4.06 29.67
N GLN A 269 -5.00 -4.51 29.95
CA GLN A 269 -4.27 -4.30 31.19
C GLN A 269 -3.27 -3.16 30.98
N SER A 270 -3.23 -2.20 31.89
CA SER A 270 -2.39 -1.00 31.75
C SER A 270 -1.67 -0.65 33.04
N GLU A 271 -0.56 0.07 32.92
CA GLU A 271 0.15 0.65 34.04
C GLU A 271 -0.43 2.01 34.44
N ARG A 272 -0.15 2.44 35.68
CA ARG A 272 -0.60 3.76 36.18
C ARG A 272 0.44 4.84 35.91
N ALA A 273 0.02 5.91 35.26
CA ALA A 273 0.82 7.10 34.99
C ALA A 273 0.20 8.37 35.59
N LEU A 274 0.46 8.60 36.88
CA LEU A 274 -0.16 9.69 37.65
C LEU A 274 0.39 11.08 37.31
N THR A 275 1.64 11.17 36.85
CA THR A 275 2.36 12.45 36.69
C THR A 275 2.72 12.80 35.26
N THR A 276 2.32 11.96 34.28
CA THR A 276 2.74 12.12 32.89
C THR A 276 1.53 12.19 31.95
N PRO A 277 0.92 13.39 31.78
CA PRO A 277 -0.27 13.57 30.95
C PRO A 277 -0.03 13.30 29.46
N ALA A 278 1.24 13.32 29.02
CA ALA A 278 1.63 13.05 27.65
C ALA A 278 1.28 11.64 27.16
N TYR A 279 0.95 10.69 28.05
CA TYR A 279 0.59 9.31 27.68
C TYR A 279 -0.91 9.12 27.45
N TRP A 280 -1.75 10.00 28.00
CA TRP A 280 -3.20 9.83 27.97
C TRP A 280 -3.74 10.07 26.57
N TYR A 281 -4.77 9.32 26.17
CA TYR A 281 -5.39 9.43 24.84
C TYR A 281 -4.39 9.27 23.70
N HIS A 282 -3.45 8.33 23.85
CA HIS A 282 -2.56 7.86 22.80
C HIS A 282 -2.71 6.34 22.63
N PRO A 283 -2.39 5.78 21.44
CA PRO A 283 -2.39 4.35 21.24
C PRO A 283 -1.52 3.68 22.31
N ASN A 284 -2.03 2.61 22.90
CA ASN A 284 -1.27 1.80 23.83
C ASN A 284 -0.42 0.77 23.06
N ILE A 285 0.24 -0.16 23.76
CA ILE A 285 1.10 -1.17 23.11
C ILE A 285 0.29 -1.96 22.07
N THR A 286 -0.90 -2.43 22.42
CA THR A 286 -1.76 -3.13 21.45
C THR A 286 -2.22 -2.22 20.33
N GLY A 287 -2.59 -0.96 20.61
CA GLY A 287 -2.95 -0.02 19.57
C GLY A 287 -1.84 0.20 18.54
N HIS A 288 -0.60 0.35 18.98
CA HIS A 288 0.54 0.43 18.07
C HIS A 288 0.78 -0.87 17.28
N GLU A 289 0.64 -2.04 17.92
CA GLU A 289 0.72 -3.34 17.26
C GLU A 289 -0.33 -3.47 16.12
N GLU A 290 -1.57 -3.07 16.38
CA GLU A 290 -2.67 -3.15 15.39
C GLU A 290 -2.53 -2.14 14.26
N ILE A 291 -2.05 -0.91 14.53
CA ILE A 291 -1.69 0.04 13.46
C ILE A 291 -0.56 -0.53 12.61
N GLY A 292 0.44 -1.17 13.23
CA GLY A 292 1.50 -1.90 12.52
C GLY A 292 0.93 -2.95 11.56
N LYS A 293 -0.05 -3.76 12.00
CA LYS A 293 -0.71 -4.76 11.13
C LYS A 293 -1.53 -4.12 10.01
N LEU A 294 -2.19 -2.99 10.28
CA LEU A 294 -2.88 -2.21 9.25
C LEU A 294 -1.89 -1.74 8.18
N LEU A 295 -0.71 -1.23 8.57
CA LEU A 295 0.35 -0.83 7.64
C LEU A 295 0.84 -2.01 6.79
N GLN A 296 1.00 -3.19 7.38
CA GLN A 296 1.36 -4.41 6.63
C GLN A 296 0.33 -4.74 5.54
N ARG A 297 -0.96 -4.51 5.81
CA ARG A 297 -2.03 -4.81 4.86
C ARG A 297 -2.18 -3.74 3.78
N GLU A 298 -2.16 -2.47 4.16
CA GLU A 298 -2.44 -1.35 3.24
C GLU A 298 -1.19 -0.92 2.45
N VAL A 299 0.00 -1.07 3.02
CA VAL A 299 1.28 -0.67 2.39
C VAL A 299 2.05 -1.88 1.87
N GLY A 300 2.02 -3.02 2.57
CA GLY A 300 2.73 -4.23 2.14
C GLY A 300 4.25 -4.07 2.15
N ILE A 301 4.96 -4.77 1.26
CA ILE A 301 6.38 -4.46 1.00
C ILE A 301 6.41 -3.31 -0.01
N PRO A 302 6.96 -2.13 0.32
CA PRO A 302 6.95 -0.98 -0.56
C PRO A 302 7.64 -1.25 -1.90
N ALA A 303 7.12 -0.67 -2.98
CA ALA A 303 7.77 -0.73 -4.29
C ALA A 303 9.13 0.02 -4.32
N SER A 304 9.36 0.92 -3.36
CA SER A 304 10.61 1.68 -3.19
C SER A 304 11.76 0.87 -2.58
N VAL A 305 11.57 -0.41 -2.27
CA VAL A 305 12.64 -1.29 -1.79
C VAL A 305 13.76 -1.37 -2.83
N ARG A 306 15.00 -1.15 -2.38
CA ARG A 306 16.20 -1.21 -3.22
C ARG A 306 16.83 -2.58 -3.17
N THR A 307 17.56 -2.93 -4.22
CA THR A 307 18.44 -4.12 -4.25
C THR A 307 19.92 -3.76 -4.10
N THR A 308 20.25 -2.47 -4.06
CA THR A 308 21.60 -1.94 -3.89
C THR A 308 21.63 -0.98 -2.70
N ARG A 309 22.71 -1.02 -1.90
CA ARG A 309 22.93 -0.06 -0.82
C ARG A 309 23.68 1.16 -1.34
N ALA A 310 23.17 2.36 -1.02
CA ALA A 310 23.87 3.61 -1.29
C ALA A 310 24.91 3.93 -0.20
N PHE A 311 26.10 4.39 -0.59
CA PHE A 311 27.14 4.92 0.31
C PHE A 311 27.02 6.45 0.41
N SER A 312 25.87 6.92 0.88
CA SER A 312 25.62 8.36 1.01
C SER A 312 26.26 8.97 2.26
N ARG A 313 26.77 8.15 3.19
CA ARG A 313 27.29 8.54 4.51
C ARG A 313 28.59 7.81 4.81
N ASP A 314 29.38 8.40 5.71
CA ASP A 314 30.49 7.69 6.34
C ASP A 314 29.99 6.45 7.08
N ILE A 315 30.87 5.48 7.29
CA ILE A 315 30.54 4.20 7.92
C ILE A 315 31.43 3.98 9.14
N ASP A 316 30.80 3.66 10.25
CA ASP A 316 31.47 3.12 11.42
C ASP A 316 30.99 1.69 11.64
N LEU A 317 31.93 0.75 11.74
CA LEU A 317 31.62 -0.66 11.92
C LEU A 317 32.41 -1.21 13.11
N VAL A 318 31.75 -1.89 14.05
CA VAL A 318 32.39 -2.53 15.20
C VAL A 318 32.20 -4.03 15.10
N PHE A 319 33.31 -4.77 15.02
CA PHE A 319 33.30 -6.22 15.11
C PHE A 319 33.35 -6.64 16.58
N ALA A 320 32.41 -7.47 17.01
CA ALA A 320 32.43 -8.19 18.27
C ALA A 320 32.72 -9.66 17.94
N LEU A 321 33.96 -10.09 18.10
CA LEU A 321 34.44 -11.43 17.74
C LEU A 321 34.55 -12.32 18.97
N GLU A 322 33.91 -13.47 18.95
CA GLU A 322 34.07 -14.46 20.00
C GLU A 322 35.44 -15.14 19.89
N ASP A 323 36.19 -15.15 20.99
CA ASP A 323 37.52 -15.77 21.08
C ASP A 323 37.57 -16.88 22.13
N SER A 324 36.45 -17.59 22.31
CA SER A 324 36.27 -18.73 23.21
C SER A 324 36.76 -20.05 22.59
N LEU A 325 36.73 -21.14 23.38
CA LEU A 325 36.98 -22.48 22.87
C LEU A 325 35.90 -22.94 21.89
N ASP A 326 34.68 -22.44 22.03
CA ASP A 326 33.53 -22.85 21.22
C ASP A 326 33.72 -22.42 19.76
N THR A 327 34.34 -21.26 19.52
CA THR A 327 34.68 -20.80 18.16
C THR A 327 36.09 -21.16 17.70
N ALA A 328 36.84 -22.00 18.44
CA ALA A 328 38.25 -22.27 18.16
C ALA A 328 38.52 -22.80 16.74
N GLU A 329 37.66 -23.70 16.25
CA GLU A 329 37.79 -24.30 14.92
C GLU A 329 37.43 -23.29 13.80
N SER A 330 36.48 -22.39 14.08
CA SER A 330 35.97 -21.39 13.14
C SER A 330 36.70 -20.04 13.20
N LEU A 331 37.53 -19.79 14.22
CA LEU A 331 38.16 -18.49 14.48
C LEU A 331 39.01 -17.99 13.29
N ALA A 332 39.73 -18.90 12.62
CA ALA A 332 40.52 -18.54 11.45
C ALA A 332 39.64 -18.03 10.29
N ASP A 333 38.46 -18.62 10.10
CA ASP A 333 37.52 -18.22 9.05
C ASP A 333 36.76 -16.95 9.43
N LEU A 334 36.35 -16.79 10.69
CA LEU A 334 35.77 -15.55 11.20
C LEU A 334 36.73 -14.36 11.01
N LYS A 335 38.03 -14.55 11.25
CA LYS A 335 39.05 -13.53 10.97
C LYS A 335 39.14 -13.17 9.49
N LYS A 336 39.09 -14.16 8.58
CA LYS A 336 39.06 -13.91 7.13
C LYS A 336 37.83 -13.09 6.74
N GLN A 337 36.66 -13.39 7.31
CA GLN A 337 35.44 -12.63 7.05
C GLN A 337 35.58 -11.18 7.51
N ILE A 338 36.14 -10.92 8.69
CA ILE A 338 36.41 -9.56 9.16
C ILE A 338 37.31 -8.81 8.17
N THR A 339 38.46 -9.39 7.79
CA THR A 339 39.39 -8.76 6.83
C THR A 339 38.71 -8.44 5.49
N ARG A 340 37.90 -9.38 4.98
CA ARG A 340 37.15 -9.21 3.73
C ARG A 340 36.12 -8.07 3.84
N ILE A 341 35.25 -8.11 4.85
CA ILE A 341 34.21 -7.09 5.07
C ILE A 341 34.84 -5.71 5.19
N THR A 342 35.94 -5.60 5.95
CA THR A 342 36.68 -4.34 6.09
C THR A 342 37.18 -3.81 4.75
N SER A 343 37.78 -4.66 3.92
CA SER A 343 38.26 -4.26 2.60
C SER A 343 37.12 -3.80 1.69
N GLU A 344 36.04 -4.57 1.61
CA GLU A 344 34.86 -4.26 0.77
C GLU A 344 34.20 -2.95 1.20
N VAL A 345 33.95 -2.78 2.51
CA VAL A 345 33.32 -1.56 3.05
C VAL A 345 34.21 -0.34 2.85
N SER A 346 35.52 -0.44 3.06
CA SER A 346 36.45 0.65 2.82
C SER A 346 36.50 1.05 1.35
N GLN A 347 36.58 0.08 0.44
CA GLN A 347 36.59 0.35 -0.99
C GLN A 347 35.31 1.06 -1.43
N LYS A 348 34.14 0.53 -1.09
CA LYS A 348 32.85 1.07 -1.52
C LYS A 348 32.53 2.42 -0.88
N ALA A 349 32.93 2.63 0.37
CA ALA A 349 32.87 3.95 0.98
C ALA A 349 33.72 4.95 0.20
N ASN A 350 34.95 4.60 -0.17
CA ASN A 350 35.84 5.47 -0.94
C ASN A 350 35.31 5.77 -2.35
N GLU A 351 34.74 4.78 -3.05
CA GLU A 351 34.07 4.94 -4.35
C GLU A 351 32.90 5.96 -4.25
N GLY A 352 32.16 5.94 -3.15
CA GLY A 352 31.11 6.92 -2.82
C GLY A 352 31.61 8.26 -2.25
N GLY A 353 32.93 8.47 -2.15
CA GLY A 353 33.52 9.67 -1.54
C GLY A 353 33.28 9.79 -0.03
N LYS A 354 33.17 8.67 0.67
CA LYS A 354 32.93 8.55 2.13
C LYS A 354 34.10 7.84 2.81
N ALA A 355 34.17 7.99 4.13
CA ALA A 355 35.16 7.30 4.96
C ALA A 355 34.54 6.12 5.72
N ALA A 356 35.34 5.08 5.98
CA ALA A 356 34.99 3.96 6.83
C ALA A 356 35.96 3.83 8.03
N ARG A 357 35.44 3.61 9.24
CA ARG A 357 36.24 3.33 10.46
C ARG A 357 35.81 2.01 11.09
N PHE A 358 36.76 1.30 11.69
CA PHE A 358 36.51 -0.06 12.20
C PHE A 358 36.89 -0.22 13.67
N GLY A 359 36.02 -0.75 14.51
CA GLY A 359 36.32 -1.17 15.88
C GLY A 359 36.47 -2.69 15.97
N LEU A 360 37.29 -3.16 16.91
CA LEU A 360 37.40 -4.58 17.25
C LEU A 360 37.27 -4.77 18.76
N ILE A 361 36.30 -5.58 19.14
CA ILE A 361 36.08 -6.07 20.49
C ILE A 361 36.12 -7.59 20.40
N THR A 362 36.73 -8.25 21.39
CA THR A 362 36.57 -9.70 21.56
C THR A 362 35.79 -10.01 22.82
N TYR A 363 35.08 -11.13 22.80
CA TYR A 363 34.31 -11.59 23.94
C TYR A 363 34.41 -13.10 24.11
N ARG A 364 34.22 -13.55 25.35
CA ARG A 364 34.22 -14.97 25.72
C ARG A 364 33.42 -15.17 26.99
N ASN A 365 32.89 -16.37 27.16
CA ASN A 365 32.36 -16.82 28.44
C ASN A 365 33.52 -16.93 29.43
N ALA A 366 33.46 -16.15 30.52
CA ALA A 366 34.54 -16.05 31.50
C ALA A 366 33.99 -16.07 32.94
N ALA A 367 34.71 -16.74 33.83
CA ALA A 367 34.30 -16.85 35.24
C ALA A 367 34.35 -15.50 35.96
N ASP A 368 35.27 -14.62 35.54
CA ASP A 368 35.29 -13.21 35.91
C ASP A 368 34.52 -12.39 34.85
N PRO A 369 33.35 -11.81 35.20
CA PRO A 369 32.61 -10.96 34.28
C PRO A 369 33.40 -9.74 33.79
N SER A 370 34.46 -9.30 34.47
CA SER A 370 35.31 -8.19 34.02
C SER A 370 36.19 -8.56 32.82
N ALA A 371 36.54 -9.84 32.70
CA ALA A 371 37.37 -10.40 31.63
C ALA A 371 36.59 -10.85 30.39
N SER A 372 35.25 -10.81 30.45
CA SER A 372 34.39 -11.35 29.39
C SER A 372 34.38 -10.53 28.08
N VAL A 373 34.90 -9.30 28.09
CA VAL A 373 34.96 -8.41 26.92
C VAL A 373 36.28 -7.64 26.91
N THR A 374 37.01 -7.70 25.80
CA THR A 374 38.27 -6.97 25.58
C THR A 374 38.13 -5.99 24.43
N LYS A 375 38.49 -4.72 24.64
CA LYS A 375 38.55 -3.69 23.58
C LYS A 375 39.91 -3.75 22.88
N ASN A 376 39.97 -4.40 21.73
CA ASN A 376 41.19 -4.57 20.93
C ASN A 376 41.49 -3.36 20.03
N GLY A 377 40.55 -2.42 19.94
CA GLY A 377 40.71 -1.08 19.37
C GLY A 377 39.36 -0.44 19.10
N VAL A 378 39.24 0.87 19.37
CA VAL A 378 38.01 1.63 19.15
C VAL A 378 38.25 2.57 17.96
N PHE A 379 37.72 2.19 16.79
CA PHE A 379 37.85 2.89 15.51
C PHE A 379 39.29 3.13 15.02
N PHE A 380 39.83 2.14 14.33
CA PHE A 380 41.03 2.25 13.49
C PHE A 380 40.77 3.13 12.27
N ASP A 381 41.79 3.91 11.88
CA ASP A 381 41.76 4.77 10.69
C ASP A 381 42.09 4.04 9.38
N SER A 382 42.48 2.75 9.43
CA SER A 382 42.79 1.96 8.23
C SER A 382 42.50 0.45 8.39
N PRO A 383 42.17 -0.25 7.28
CA PRO A 383 42.01 -1.71 7.26
C PRO A 383 43.23 -2.49 7.76
N GLU A 384 44.43 -1.97 7.51
CA GLU A 384 45.69 -2.62 7.89
C GLU A 384 45.88 -2.62 9.42
N ALA A 385 45.52 -1.52 10.09
CA ALA A 385 45.60 -1.41 11.54
C ALA A 385 44.62 -2.38 12.24
N LEU A 386 43.40 -2.52 11.69
CA LEU A 386 42.45 -3.54 12.15
C LEU A 386 43.03 -4.95 11.95
N THR A 387 43.55 -5.24 10.76
CA THR A 387 44.10 -6.56 10.42
C THR A 387 45.27 -6.95 11.33
N ALA A 388 46.13 -5.99 11.67
CA ALA A 388 47.20 -6.20 12.63
C ALA A 388 46.67 -6.52 14.04
N SER A 389 45.66 -5.80 14.53
CA SER A 389 45.02 -6.09 15.82
C SER A 389 44.35 -7.46 15.83
N LEU A 390 43.60 -7.78 14.77
CA LEU A 390 42.94 -9.07 14.56
C LEU A 390 43.93 -10.25 14.52
N GLY A 391 45.12 -10.03 13.98
CA GLY A 391 46.20 -11.02 13.98
C GLY A 391 46.65 -11.44 15.37
N THR A 392 46.48 -10.58 16.38
CA THR A 392 46.87 -10.87 17.78
C THR A 392 45.81 -11.64 18.57
N VAL A 393 44.56 -11.68 18.09
CA VAL A 393 43.46 -12.41 18.75
C VAL A 393 43.77 -13.91 18.79
N ALA A 394 43.62 -14.55 19.94
CA ALA A 394 43.82 -15.97 20.09
C ALA A 394 42.73 -16.56 20.99
N THR A 395 42.38 -17.82 20.74
CA THR A 395 41.43 -18.56 21.57
C THR A 395 41.87 -18.56 23.03
N GLY A 396 40.95 -18.17 23.90
CA GLY A 396 41.07 -18.28 25.34
C GLY A 396 40.52 -19.59 25.87
N SER A 397 41.11 -20.11 26.95
CA SER A 397 40.62 -21.29 27.65
C SER A 397 39.80 -20.91 28.89
N GLU A 398 38.47 -20.97 28.87
CA GLU A 398 37.65 -20.94 30.10
C GLU A 398 36.37 -21.77 29.96
N GLN A 399 35.94 -22.37 31.07
CA GLN A 399 34.65 -23.04 31.26
C GLN A 399 33.84 -22.25 32.30
N GLY A 400 32.66 -21.76 31.91
CA GLY A 400 31.65 -21.16 32.79
C GLY A 400 31.81 -19.65 33.05
N GLY A 401 30.71 -18.90 32.92
CA GLY A 401 30.67 -17.44 33.08
C GLY A 401 29.33 -16.80 32.66
N GLY A 402 29.04 -15.56 33.11
CA GLY A 402 27.80 -14.81 32.80
C GLY A 402 27.72 -14.28 31.35
N PRO A 403 26.69 -13.47 30.99
CA PRO A 403 26.34 -13.17 29.60
C PRO A 403 27.40 -12.36 28.83
N SER A 404 28.26 -13.06 28.09
CA SER A 404 29.31 -12.45 27.27
C SER A 404 28.75 -11.76 26.03
N THR A 405 27.80 -12.39 25.33
CA THR A 405 27.11 -11.84 24.15
C THR A 405 26.41 -10.52 24.45
N TYR A 406 25.59 -10.47 25.50
CA TYR A 406 24.89 -9.24 25.90
C TYR A 406 25.88 -8.11 26.19
N LYS A 407 26.95 -8.40 26.95
CA LYS A 407 27.94 -7.38 27.32
C LYS A 407 28.79 -6.94 26.13
N ALA A 408 29.09 -7.84 25.20
CA ALA A 408 29.77 -7.50 23.95
C ALA A 408 28.93 -6.53 23.12
N LEU A 409 27.64 -6.82 22.94
CA LEU A 409 26.69 -5.94 22.26
C LEU A 409 26.53 -4.60 22.99
N ASP A 410 26.39 -4.60 24.32
CA ASP A 410 26.30 -3.36 25.11
C ASP A 410 27.56 -2.49 24.94
N THR A 411 28.73 -3.13 24.98
CA THR A 411 30.02 -2.44 24.82
C THR A 411 30.18 -1.89 23.40
N ALA A 412 29.78 -2.67 22.38
CA ALA A 412 29.85 -2.26 20.99
C ALA A 412 28.89 -1.08 20.70
N LEU A 413 27.65 -1.13 21.18
CA LEU A 413 26.66 -0.07 21.01
C LEU A 413 27.06 1.25 21.70
N GLN A 414 27.88 1.18 22.75
CA GLN A 414 28.44 2.34 23.45
C GLN A 414 29.76 2.86 22.85
N SER A 415 30.15 2.41 21.65
CA SER A 415 31.35 2.89 20.97
C SER A 415 31.27 4.39 20.61
N GLU A 416 32.42 5.01 20.35
CA GLU A 416 32.54 6.43 20.01
C GLU A 416 32.14 6.71 18.54
N TRP A 417 30.86 6.50 18.24
CA TRP A 417 30.32 6.64 16.90
C TRP A 417 30.47 8.06 16.34
N LYS A 418 30.84 8.17 15.07
CA LYS A 418 30.88 9.42 14.32
C LYS A 418 29.45 9.91 14.07
N ALA A 419 29.20 11.16 14.44
CA ALA A 419 27.94 11.82 14.13
C ALA A 419 27.73 11.82 12.61
N GLY A 420 26.52 11.47 12.16
CA GLY A 420 26.24 11.43 10.73
C GLY A 420 26.82 10.21 9.98
N ALA A 421 27.54 9.28 10.63
CA ALA A 421 27.90 8.00 10.02
C ALA A 421 26.80 6.94 10.19
N ARG A 422 26.71 6.01 9.24
CA ARG A 422 26.01 4.73 9.41
C ARG A 422 26.77 3.89 10.44
N LYS A 423 26.05 3.28 11.38
CA LYS A 423 26.63 2.56 12.52
C LYS A 423 26.23 1.09 12.42
N VAL A 424 27.22 0.22 12.45
CA VAL A 424 27.01 -1.22 12.30
C VAL A 424 27.80 -1.96 13.38
N VAL A 425 27.14 -2.85 14.10
CA VAL A 425 27.78 -3.85 14.96
C VAL A 425 27.67 -5.18 14.26
N ILE A 426 28.78 -5.89 14.09
CA ILE A 426 28.79 -7.26 13.59
C ILE A 426 29.24 -8.16 14.74
N LEU A 427 28.33 -8.96 15.25
CA LEU A 427 28.60 -10.02 16.22
C LEU A 427 29.03 -11.28 15.46
N LEU A 428 30.16 -11.86 15.81
CA LEU A 428 30.70 -13.09 15.21
C LEU A 428 30.93 -14.10 16.32
N GLY A 429 30.22 -15.22 16.31
CA GLY A 429 30.27 -16.26 17.35
C GLY A 429 28.91 -16.93 17.58
N ASP A 430 28.83 -17.79 18.59
CA ASP A 430 27.67 -18.66 18.89
C ASP A 430 26.44 -17.86 19.36
N ALA A 431 26.64 -16.60 19.75
CA ALA A 431 25.56 -15.64 20.03
C ALA A 431 24.50 -16.14 21.04
N GLU A 432 24.96 -16.88 22.05
CA GLU A 432 24.10 -17.46 23.08
C GLU A 432 23.57 -16.41 24.08
N ALA A 433 22.37 -16.65 24.60
CA ALA A 433 21.84 -15.95 25.78
C ALA A 433 22.22 -16.69 27.07
N PRO A 434 22.40 -15.98 28.20
CA PRO A 434 22.81 -16.61 29.45
C PRO A 434 21.76 -17.59 30.00
N GLU A 435 22.22 -18.68 30.59
CA GLU A 435 21.40 -19.52 31.45
C GLU A 435 21.17 -18.87 32.83
N GLY A 436 19.91 -18.76 33.27
CA GLY A 436 19.55 -18.40 34.65
C GLY A 436 19.39 -16.90 34.97
N GLU A 437 19.82 -15.99 34.08
CA GLU A 437 19.52 -14.56 34.12
C GLU A 437 18.79 -14.14 32.84
N THR A 438 17.82 -13.22 32.92
CA THR A 438 17.17 -12.62 31.75
C THR A 438 17.73 -11.21 31.53
N PRO A 439 18.65 -10.99 30.58
CA PRO A 439 19.20 -9.67 30.30
C PRO A 439 18.13 -8.67 29.85
N ASP A 440 18.37 -7.39 30.09
CA ASP A 440 17.50 -6.31 29.62
C ASP A 440 17.78 -6.01 28.14
N TRP A 441 17.26 -6.88 27.26
CA TRP A 441 17.38 -6.75 25.81
C TRP A 441 16.66 -5.51 25.27
N ASP A 442 15.59 -5.08 25.94
CA ASP A 442 14.85 -3.87 25.61
C ASP A 442 15.72 -2.61 25.83
N ARG A 443 16.58 -2.59 26.85
CA ARG A 443 17.62 -1.56 27.01
C ARG A 443 18.63 -1.55 25.88
N LEU A 444 19.12 -2.70 25.42
CA LEU A 444 20.05 -2.75 24.28
C LEU A 444 19.41 -2.19 23.01
N LEU A 445 18.16 -2.58 22.74
CA LEU A 445 17.41 -2.07 21.61
C LEU A 445 17.28 -0.54 21.68
N ARG A 446 16.95 0.03 22.85
CA ARG A 446 16.93 1.49 23.03
C ARG A 446 18.31 2.15 22.82
N ASN A 447 19.37 1.53 23.33
CA ASN A 447 20.73 2.04 23.16
C ASN A 447 21.09 2.11 21.66
N ALA A 448 20.69 1.10 20.88
CA ALA A 448 20.89 1.07 19.44
C ALA A 448 20.22 2.22 18.68
N PHE A 449 19.22 2.90 19.26
CA PHE A 449 18.53 4.03 18.61
C PHE A 449 18.83 5.41 19.22
N THR A 450 19.68 5.51 20.25
CA THR A 450 19.76 6.73 21.10
C THR A 450 20.30 7.98 20.39
N ALA A 451 21.27 7.85 19.48
CA ALA A 451 21.90 9.00 18.80
C ALA A 451 21.77 8.96 17.26
N ASP A 452 21.19 7.88 16.74
CA ASP A 452 21.01 7.42 15.35
C ASP A 452 21.02 5.88 15.43
N VAL A 453 20.43 5.19 14.45
CA VAL A 453 20.34 3.72 14.48
C VAL A 453 21.72 3.06 14.31
N ALA A 454 22.04 2.13 15.20
CA ALA A 454 23.12 1.16 15.08
C ALA A 454 22.54 -0.22 14.74
N GLU A 455 22.79 -0.67 13.51
CA GLU A 455 22.34 -1.97 13.01
C GLU A 455 23.16 -3.09 13.65
N VAL A 456 22.52 -4.16 14.13
CA VAL A 456 23.20 -5.34 14.68
C VAL A 456 23.09 -6.50 13.69
N LEU A 457 24.20 -6.93 13.13
CA LEU A 457 24.30 -8.13 12.30
C LEU A 457 24.95 -9.25 13.11
N VAL A 458 24.48 -10.47 12.90
CA VAL A 458 24.99 -11.66 13.57
C VAL A 458 25.49 -12.64 12.52
N ILE A 459 26.74 -13.07 12.69
CA ILE A 459 27.41 -14.08 11.87
C ILE A 459 27.73 -15.25 12.79
N ASP A 460 26.87 -16.26 12.75
CA ASP A 460 26.99 -17.45 13.58
C ASP A 460 27.49 -18.63 12.72
N PRO A 461 28.63 -19.24 13.03
CA PRO A 461 29.12 -20.40 12.29
C PRO A 461 28.20 -21.62 12.33
N ASP A 462 27.38 -21.77 13.37
CA ASP A 462 26.67 -23.02 13.70
C ASP A 462 25.12 -22.93 13.58
N ASP A 463 24.59 -21.75 13.24
CA ASP A 463 23.14 -21.46 13.10
C ASP A 463 22.34 -21.76 14.38
N SER A 464 22.94 -21.51 15.55
CA SER A 464 22.43 -21.74 16.91
C SER A 464 21.98 -20.47 17.66
N VAL A 465 21.98 -19.30 17.02
CA VAL A 465 21.65 -17.98 17.62
C VAL A 465 20.39 -17.97 18.51
N ASP A 466 20.54 -17.43 19.73
CA ASP A 466 19.42 -17.22 20.66
C ASP A 466 18.33 -16.30 20.09
N ALA A 467 17.07 -16.60 20.42
CA ALA A 467 15.90 -15.86 19.95
C ALA A 467 15.96 -14.35 20.29
N SER A 468 16.50 -13.99 21.46
CA SER A 468 16.62 -12.60 21.91
C SER A 468 17.65 -11.82 21.09
N VAL A 469 18.75 -12.48 20.71
CA VAL A 469 19.79 -11.89 19.87
C VAL A 469 19.28 -11.75 18.44
N LYS A 470 18.59 -12.78 17.93
CA LYS A 470 17.91 -12.73 16.63
C LYS A 470 16.89 -11.60 16.56
N ASP A 471 16.08 -11.41 17.60
CA ASP A 471 15.11 -10.31 17.66
C ASP A 471 15.78 -8.94 17.73
N LEU A 472 16.88 -8.78 18.47
CA LEU A 472 17.65 -7.53 18.48
C LEU A 472 18.22 -7.22 17.10
N ALA A 473 18.83 -8.20 16.44
CA ALA A 473 19.39 -8.06 15.10
C ALA A 473 18.31 -7.62 14.09
N LEU A 474 17.20 -8.35 14.05
CA LEU A 474 16.09 -8.04 13.15
C LEU A 474 15.43 -6.70 13.49
N ASN A 475 15.24 -6.34 14.76
CA ASN A 475 14.57 -5.09 15.12
C ASN A 475 15.46 -3.84 14.92
N THR A 476 16.78 -4.01 14.76
CA THR A 476 17.70 -2.92 14.41
C THR A 476 17.94 -2.78 12.90
N GLY A 477 17.27 -3.59 12.06
CA GLY A 477 17.45 -3.59 10.61
C GLY A 477 18.63 -4.43 10.11
N GLY A 478 19.28 -5.16 11.02
CA GLY A 478 20.28 -6.16 10.66
C GLY A 478 19.65 -7.53 10.41
N HIS A 479 20.48 -8.56 10.39
CA HIS A 479 20.07 -9.93 10.12
C HIS A 479 21.00 -10.94 10.79
N VAL A 480 20.58 -12.19 10.78
CA VAL A 480 21.36 -13.34 11.25
C VAL A 480 21.72 -14.18 10.02
N THR A 481 23.00 -14.50 9.87
CA THR A 481 23.52 -15.33 8.76
C THR A 481 24.66 -16.23 9.27
N THR A 482 25.08 -17.20 8.46
CA THR A 482 26.24 -18.03 8.75
C THR A 482 27.48 -17.59 7.99
N ALA A 483 28.67 -17.90 8.51
CA ALA A 483 29.94 -17.62 7.83
C ALA A 483 30.03 -18.24 6.42
N GLN A 484 29.29 -19.33 6.18
CA GLN A 484 29.24 -20.06 4.90
C GLN A 484 28.24 -19.43 3.92
N THR A 485 27.21 -18.74 4.42
CA THR A 485 26.18 -18.05 3.63
C THR A 485 26.42 -16.56 3.45
N LEU A 486 27.50 -16.00 4.02
CA LEU A 486 27.94 -14.63 3.78
C LEU A 486 28.33 -14.43 2.30
N LYS A 487 27.31 -14.09 1.52
CA LYS A 487 27.49 -13.45 0.21
C LYS A 487 28.27 -12.13 0.41
N PRO A 488 29.08 -11.72 -0.57
CA PRO A 488 29.71 -10.40 -0.53
C PRO A 488 28.66 -9.33 -0.27
N LEU A 489 28.96 -8.39 0.63
CA LEU A 489 27.99 -7.37 1.07
C LEU A 489 27.54 -6.45 -0.07
N ILE A 490 28.26 -6.49 -1.19
CA ILE A 490 27.90 -5.92 -2.48
C ILE A 490 28.47 -6.86 -3.54
N VAL A 491 27.61 -7.39 -4.39
CA VAL A 491 28.00 -7.76 -5.75
C VAL A 491 27.04 -7.00 -6.63
N GLU A 492 27.53 -5.94 -7.27
CA GLU A 492 26.74 -5.29 -8.32
C GLU A 492 26.63 -6.26 -9.49
N ALA A 493 25.40 -6.58 -9.89
CA ALA A 493 25.17 -7.31 -11.13
C ALA A 493 25.86 -6.57 -12.29
N PRO A 494 26.40 -7.28 -13.29
CA PRO A 494 26.98 -6.62 -14.45
C PRO A 494 25.92 -5.73 -15.14
N THR A 495 26.38 -4.75 -15.91
CA THR A 495 25.50 -3.98 -16.80
C THR A 495 25.55 -4.61 -18.19
N ALA A 496 24.42 -5.14 -18.65
CA ALA A 496 24.24 -5.56 -20.04
C ALA A 496 23.87 -4.35 -20.90
N ARG A 497 24.52 -4.20 -22.06
CA ARG A 497 24.17 -3.22 -23.09
C ARG A 497 24.25 -3.86 -24.45
N ILE A 498 23.22 -3.63 -25.26
CA ILE A 498 23.20 -3.95 -26.69
C ILE A 498 23.24 -2.60 -27.43
N SER A 499 24.12 -2.49 -28.42
CA SER A 499 24.10 -1.36 -29.36
C SER A 499 22.79 -1.35 -30.17
N THR A 500 22.45 -0.21 -30.79
CA THR A 500 21.30 -0.18 -31.72
C THR A 500 21.50 -1.22 -32.82
N ILE A 501 20.46 -2.01 -33.07
CA ILE A 501 20.42 -2.96 -34.18
C ILE A 501 19.77 -2.25 -35.36
N ASP A 502 20.51 -2.13 -36.47
CA ASP A 502 19.96 -1.53 -37.67
C ASP A 502 18.89 -2.45 -38.29
N PRO A 503 17.77 -1.89 -38.82
CA PRO A 503 16.83 -2.65 -39.62
C PRO A 503 17.53 -3.36 -40.78
N ALA A 504 17.15 -4.60 -41.03
CA ALA A 504 17.79 -5.45 -42.03
C ALA A 504 16.76 -6.16 -42.90
N GLY A 505 17.08 -6.35 -44.17
CA GLY A 505 16.30 -7.17 -45.08
C GLY A 505 16.56 -8.67 -44.87
N ILE A 506 15.62 -9.51 -45.29
CA ILE A 506 15.84 -10.97 -45.36
C ILE A 506 17.12 -11.26 -46.16
N GLY A 507 18.00 -12.07 -45.57
CA GLY A 507 19.27 -12.46 -46.19
C GLY A 507 20.41 -11.45 -46.02
N GLU A 508 20.23 -10.39 -45.23
CA GLU A 508 21.33 -9.54 -44.77
C GLU A 508 21.92 -10.06 -43.45
N ASP A 509 23.21 -9.78 -43.22
CA ASP A 509 23.87 -10.11 -41.96
C ASP A 509 23.55 -9.02 -40.93
N VAL A 510 22.98 -9.42 -39.78
CA VAL A 510 22.68 -8.54 -38.65
C VAL A 510 23.81 -8.67 -37.62
N GLU A 511 24.42 -7.55 -37.23
CA GLU A 511 25.46 -7.51 -36.20
C GLU A 511 24.87 -7.12 -34.84
N PHE A 512 25.19 -7.90 -33.82
CA PHE A 512 24.83 -7.66 -32.43
C PHE A 512 26.11 -7.34 -31.65
N ASP A 513 26.18 -6.12 -31.09
CA ASP A 513 27.35 -5.67 -30.34
C ASP A 513 27.01 -5.41 -28.87
N ALA A 514 27.67 -6.16 -27.99
CA ALA A 514 27.60 -6.01 -26.54
C ALA A 514 28.83 -5.33 -25.92
N SER A 515 29.70 -4.69 -26.72
CA SER A 515 30.94 -4.06 -26.27
C SER A 515 30.75 -2.99 -25.20
N GLY A 516 29.56 -2.39 -25.11
CA GLY A 516 29.17 -1.47 -24.04
C GLY A 516 28.85 -2.12 -22.69
N SER A 517 28.81 -3.46 -22.61
CA SER A 517 28.54 -4.19 -21.36
C SER A 517 29.77 -4.22 -20.46
N PHE A 518 29.59 -4.12 -19.15
CA PHE A 518 30.69 -4.13 -18.18
C PHE A 518 30.25 -4.72 -16.83
N ALA A 519 31.20 -5.26 -16.06
CA ALA A 519 30.96 -5.66 -14.67
C ALA A 519 31.71 -4.71 -13.71
N ALA A 520 31.14 -4.49 -12.53
CA ALA A 520 31.69 -3.55 -11.55
C ALA A 520 32.91 -4.10 -10.78
N GLU A 521 32.98 -5.42 -10.57
CA GLU A 521 33.90 -6.04 -9.61
C GLU A 521 34.80 -7.15 -10.23
N GLY A 522 34.69 -7.37 -11.54
CA GLY A 522 35.43 -8.44 -12.24
C GLY A 522 35.32 -8.35 -13.76
N GLN A 523 35.82 -9.36 -14.47
CA GLN A 523 35.64 -9.47 -15.93
C GLN A 523 34.34 -10.19 -16.30
N LEU A 524 33.74 -9.80 -17.44
CA LEU A 524 32.70 -10.59 -18.07
C LEU A 524 33.32 -11.85 -18.67
N VAL A 525 32.74 -13.00 -18.34
CA VAL A 525 33.23 -14.32 -18.77
C VAL A 525 32.28 -15.03 -19.74
N SER A 526 31.09 -14.47 -19.96
CA SER A 526 30.09 -15.03 -20.88
C SER A 526 29.23 -13.94 -21.52
N TYR A 527 28.96 -14.09 -22.81
CA TYR A 527 27.87 -13.41 -23.53
C TYR A 527 26.98 -14.48 -24.16
N GLU A 528 25.70 -14.43 -23.86
CA GLU A 528 24.70 -15.36 -24.37
C GLU A 528 23.62 -14.55 -25.09
N TRP A 529 23.32 -14.90 -26.33
CA TRP A 529 22.32 -14.23 -27.16
C TRP A 529 21.17 -15.18 -27.47
N ASP A 530 19.96 -14.73 -27.16
CA ASP A 530 18.70 -15.21 -27.72
C ASP A 530 18.35 -14.25 -28.85
N VAL A 531 18.60 -14.67 -30.09
CA VAL A 531 18.49 -13.80 -31.28
C VAL A 531 17.11 -13.86 -31.93
N ASN A 532 16.27 -14.83 -31.55
CA ASN A 532 14.93 -15.00 -32.13
C ASN A 532 13.78 -14.73 -31.13
N GLY A 533 14.12 -14.44 -29.86
CA GLY A 533 13.19 -14.10 -28.80
C GLY A 533 12.37 -15.28 -28.27
N ASP A 534 12.80 -16.52 -28.49
CA ASP A 534 12.07 -17.73 -28.06
C ASP A 534 12.40 -18.17 -26.62
N GLY A 535 13.35 -17.49 -25.96
CA GLY A 535 13.83 -17.77 -24.62
C GLY A 535 14.98 -18.78 -24.56
N VAL A 536 15.42 -19.31 -25.71
CA VAL A 536 16.59 -20.17 -25.85
C VAL A 536 17.77 -19.33 -26.36
N PHE A 537 18.94 -19.50 -25.75
CA PHE A 537 20.14 -18.78 -26.17
C PHE A 537 20.87 -19.56 -27.26
N GLU A 538 20.79 -19.13 -28.53
CA GLU A 538 21.41 -19.81 -29.66
C GLU A 538 22.92 -19.60 -29.74
N ALA A 539 23.40 -18.44 -29.31
CA ALA A 539 24.80 -18.08 -29.41
C ALA A 539 25.39 -17.81 -28.03
N VAL A 540 26.44 -18.55 -27.68
CA VAL A 540 27.11 -18.44 -26.39
C VAL A 540 28.61 -18.34 -26.59
N THR A 541 29.20 -17.23 -26.17
CA THR A 541 30.65 -17.05 -26.10
C THR A 541 31.07 -17.06 -24.65
N ARG A 542 32.10 -17.85 -24.31
CA ARG A 542 32.66 -17.92 -22.96
C ARG A 542 34.17 -17.77 -23.01
N THR A 543 34.74 -17.26 -21.93
CA THR A 543 36.20 -17.20 -21.77
C THR A 543 36.76 -18.62 -21.71
N GLU A 544 37.63 -18.97 -22.65
CA GLU A 544 38.31 -20.26 -22.71
C GLU A 544 39.83 -20.07 -22.79
N ASN A 545 40.59 -20.83 -21.98
CA ASN A 545 42.06 -20.81 -21.99
C ASN A 545 42.69 -19.40 -21.84
N GLY A 546 42.03 -18.49 -21.12
CA GLY A 546 42.48 -17.12 -20.91
C GLY A 546 42.22 -16.16 -22.08
N ILE A 547 41.46 -16.58 -23.09
CA ILE A 547 40.98 -15.73 -24.18
C ILE A 547 39.62 -15.15 -23.75
N ALA A 548 39.50 -13.82 -23.73
CA ALA A 548 38.26 -13.13 -23.34
C ALA A 548 37.08 -13.53 -24.25
N ALA A 549 35.88 -13.63 -23.68
CA ALA A 549 34.65 -13.87 -24.43
C ALA A 549 34.41 -12.76 -25.47
N ASN A 550 33.99 -13.12 -26.68
CA ASN A 550 33.73 -12.17 -27.76
C ASN A 550 32.38 -11.47 -27.54
N PRO A 551 32.34 -10.13 -27.44
CA PRO A 551 31.11 -9.37 -27.24
C PRO A 551 30.30 -9.14 -28.53
N VAL A 552 30.81 -9.53 -29.70
CA VAL A 552 30.13 -9.33 -30.99
C VAL A 552 29.63 -10.66 -31.54
N HIS A 553 28.39 -10.68 -32.02
CA HIS A 553 27.78 -11.81 -32.71
C HIS A 553 27.16 -11.36 -34.04
N SER A 554 27.12 -12.22 -35.05
CA SER A 554 26.44 -11.94 -36.33
C SER A 554 25.51 -13.09 -36.68
N ALA A 555 24.28 -12.78 -37.07
CA ALA A 555 23.30 -13.76 -37.53
C ALA A 555 22.62 -13.30 -38.83
N ARG A 556 22.05 -14.25 -39.56
CA ARG A 556 21.34 -14.01 -40.82
C ARG A 556 19.99 -14.70 -40.75
N PHE A 557 18.96 -14.01 -41.24
CA PHE A 557 17.58 -14.47 -41.20
C PHE A 557 17.05 -14.71 -42.62
N ASP A 558 16.49 -15.89 -42.87
CA ASP A 558 15.96 -16.29 -44.18
C ASP A 558 14.42 -16.10 -44.28
N ALA A 559 13.79 -15.55 -43.24
CA ALA A 559 12.37 -15.24 -43.16
C ALA A 559 12.17 -13.97 -42.31
N PRO A 560 11.04 -13.25 -42.47
CA PRO A 560 10.73 -12.11 -41.62
C PRO A 560 10.69 -12.53 -40.14
N ILE A 561 11.21 -11.67 -39.27
CA ILE A 561 11.14 -11.87 -37.82
C ILE A 561 10.93 -10.53 -37.12
N SER A 562 10.00 -10.52 -36.17
CA SER A 562 9.82 -9.46 -35.20
C SER A 562 9.98 -10.09 -33.81
N ALA A 563 11.08 -9.79 -33.15
CA ALA A 563 11.46 -10.42 -31.89
C ALA A 563 12.20 -9.45 -30.97
N ASN A 564 12.22 -9.74 -29.67
CA ASN A 564 13.10 -9.06 -28.73
C ASN A 564 14.35 -9.89 -28.54
N VAL A 565 15.48 -9.40 -29.06
CA VAL A 565 16.78 -10.02 -28.86
C VAL A 565 17.18 -9.83 -27.41
N THR A 566 17.46 -10.93 -26.72
CA THR A 566 17.89 -10.90 -25.32
C THR A 566 19.37 -11.23 -25.22
N LEU A 567 20.15 -10.27 -24.74
CA LEU A 567 21.53 -10.49 -24.29
C LEU A 567 21.52 -10.88 -22.82
N ARG A 568 22.24 -11.94 -22.45
CA ARG A 568 22.63 -12.23 -21.06
C ARG A 568 24.15 -12.23 -20.93
N VAL A 569 24.67 -11.37 -20.06
CA VAL A 569 26.09 -11.34 -19.72
C VAL A 569 26.31 -12.01 -18.37
N THR A 570 27.44 -12.71 -18.19
CA THR A 570 27.85 -13.29 -16.89
C THR A 570 29.24 -12.82 -16.51
N ASP A 571 29.44 -12.44 -15.24
CA ASP A 571 30.77 -12.12 -14.70
C ASP A 571 31.51 -13.34 -14.14
N GLU A 572 32.79 -13.17 -13.80
CA GLU A 572 33.64 -14.23 -13.25
C GLU A 572 33.16 -14.81 -11.92
N TYR A 573 32.24 -14.13 -11.23
CA TYR A 573 31.62 -14.56 -9.98
C TYR A 573 30.26 -15.24 -10.19
N GLY A 574 29.83 -15.42 -11.45
CA GLY A 574 28.60 -16.08 -11.83
C GLY A 574 27.33 -15.23 -11.73
N LYS A 575 27.45 -13.90 -11.59
CA LYS A 575 26.30 -12.99 -11.66
C LYS A 575 25.93 -12.69 -13.10
N THR A 576 24.64 -12.51 -13.34
CA THR A 576 24.11 -12.26 -14.67
C THR A 576 23.31 -10.97 -14.72
N ALA A 577 23.25 -10.37 -15.91
CA ALA A 577 22.34 -9.29 -16.24
C ALA A 577 21.87 -9.44 -17.68
N THR A 578 20.67 -8.94 -17.96
CA THR A 578 20.06 -9.00 -19.28
C THR A 578 19.79 -7.62 -19.85
N ALA A 579 19.87 -7.51 -21.17
CA ALA A 579 19.39 -6.36 -21.93
C ALA A 579 18.56 -6.89 -23.10
N GLU A 580 17.53 -6.15 -23.48
CA GLU A 580 16.64 -6.48 -24.59
C GLU A 580 16.66 -5.36 -25.61
N MET A 581 16.57 -5.71 -26.90
CA MET A 581 16.43 -4.77 -28.00
C MET A 581 15.51 -5.38 -29.07
N PRO A 582 14.55 -4.63 -29.62
CA PRO A 582 13.75 -5.12 -30.74
C PRO A 582 14.64 -5.39 -31.96
N LEU A 583 14.41 -6.53 -32.58
CA LEU A 583 14.90 -6.89 -33.90
C LEU A 583 13.71 -6.94 -34.84
N VAL A 584 13.83 -6.23 -35.95
CA VAL A 584 12.86 -6.27 -37.03
C VAL A 584 13.61 -6.58 -38.32
N VAL A 585 13.35 -7.76 -38.86
CA VAL A 585 13.80 -8.18 -40.19
C VAL A 585 12.57 -8.31 -41.07
N THR A 586 12.52 -7.50 -42.12
CA THR A 586 11.41 -7.44 -43.07
C THR A 586 11.91 -7.78 -44.46
N ARG A 587 11.01 -7.92 -45.44
CA ARG A 587 11.42 -8.29 -46.79
C ARG A 587 12.37 -7.28 -47.44
N ASP A 588 12.20 -6.01 -47.14
CA ASP A 588 12.90 -4.88 -47.75
C ASP A 588 13.76 -4.06 -46.77
N GLY A 589 13.70 -4.39 -45.47
CA GLY A 589 14.55 -3.83 -44.43
C GLY A 589 14.15 -2.43 -43.96
N ASP A 590 12.87 -2.09 -44.00
CA ASP A 590 12.33 -0.79 -43.59
C ASP A 590 11.76 -0.75 -42.16
N SER A 591 11.90 -1.86 -41.42
CA SER A 591 11.42 -2.04 -40.04
C SER A 591 9.90 -2.06 -39.84
N VAL A 592 9.10 -2.19 -40.91
CA VAL A 592 7.65 -2.40 -40.80
C VAL A 592 7.31 -3.85 -41.13
N ASP A 593 6.65 -4.54 -40.19
CA ASP A 593 6.30 -5.95 -40.37
C ASP A 593 5.49 -6.16 -41.67
N ASP A 594 5.97 -7.03 -42.56
CA ASP A 594 5.35 -7.40 -43.85
C ASP A 594 3.81 -7.61 -43.79
N ALA A 595 3.26 -7.99 -42.63
CA ALA A 595 1.82 -8.22 -42.43
C ALA A 595 0.98 -6.94 -42.25
N ILE A 596 1.60 -5.84 -41.83
CA ILE A 596 0.97 -4.52 -41.64
C ILE A 596 1.60 -3.44 -42.51
N ASP A 597 2.72 -3.76 -43.16
CA ASP A 597 3.40 -2.90 -44.11
C ASP A 597 2.51 -2.66 -45.33
N ASN A 598 2.26 -1.39 -45.61
CA ASN A 598 1.46 -0.98 -46.76
C ASN A 598 2.26 -1.02 -48.08
N CYS A 599 3.58 -1.27 -48.05
CA CYS A 599 4.42 -1.63 -49.20
C CYS A 599 5.45 -2.75 -48.91
N PRO A 600 5.03 -4.02 -48.73
CA PRO A 600 5.86 -5.16 -48.28
C PRO A 600 7.07 -5.60 -49.14
N ALA A 601 7.42 -4.85 -50.18
CA ALA A 601 8.54 -5.13 -51.07
C ALA A 601 9.37 -3.89 -51.40
N ASP A 602 8.94 -2.70 -50.96
CA ASP A 602 9.50 -1.40 -51.35
C ASP A 602 9.63 -0.51 -50.10
N ARG A 603 10.86 -0.42 -49.58
CA ARG A 603 11.19 0.24 -48.30
C ARG A 603 10.51 1.61 -48.10
N ASN A 604 9.59 1.70 -47.13
CA ASN A 604 8.86 2.91 -46.78
C ASN A 604 8.57 2.99 -45.26
N GLU A 605 9.61 3.31 -44.48
CA GLU A 605 9.57 3.35 -43.01
C GLU A 605 8.50 4.30 -42.42
N ASP A 606 8.07 5.32 -43.17
CA ASP A 606 7.08 6.30 -42.73
C ASP A 606 5.63 5.85 -42.93
N GLN A 607 5.42 4.72 -43.64
CA GLN A 607 4.12 4.13 -43.94
C GLN A 607 3.14 5.18 -44.46
N ALA A 608 3.64 6.16 -45.23
CA ALA A 608 2.81 7.19 -45.79
C ALA A 608 1.73 6.54 -46.66
N ASP A 609 0.48 6.83 -46.35
CA ASP A 609 -0.72 6.38 -47.05
C ASP A 609 -1.67 7.57 -46.98
N ALA A 610 -1.51 8.47 -47.94
CA ALA A 610 -2.16 9.77 -47.88
C ALA A 610 -3.65 9.69 -48.20
N ASP A 611 -4.17 8.51 -48.53
CA ASP A 611 -5.59 8.26 -48.72
C ASP A 611 -6.27 7.28 -47.78
N GLY A 612 -5.48 6.50 -47.07
CA GLY A 612 -5.94 5.55 -46.08
C GLY A 612 -6.53 4.28 -46.69
N ASP A 613 -6.23 3.94 -47.95
CA ASP A 613 -6.73 2.72 -48.59
C ASP A 613 -5.95 1.45 -48.17
N GLY A 614 -4.84 1.63 -47.44
CA GLY A 614 -3.99 0.57 -46.92
C GLY A 614 -2.87 0.14 -47.85
N ILE A 615 -2.67 0.82 -48.99
CA ILE A 615 -1.51 0.70 -49.87
C ILE A 615 -0.65 1.96 -49.67
N GLY A 616 0.66 1.82 -49.48
CA GLY A 616 1.51 2.97 -49.17
C GLY A 616 1.79 3.85 -50.39
N ASP A 617 1.98 5.14 -50.20
CA ASP A 617 2.27 6.15 -51.23
C ASP A 617 3.40 5.73 -52.20
N VAL A 618 4.34 4.91 -51.71
CA VAL A 618 5.49 4.41 -52.46
C VAL A 618 5.10 3.32 -53.47
N CYS A 619 4.07 2.54 -53.18
CA CYS A 619 3.61 1.40 -53.98
C CYS A 619 2.13 1.48 -54.41
N ASP A 620 1.43 2.57 -54.08
CA ASP A 620 0.04 2.84 -54.46
C ASP A 620 -0.07 3.62 -55.78
N ASP A 621 -1.05 3.23 -56.58
CA ASP A 621 -1.44 3.88 -57.84
C ASP A 621 -2.31 5.14 -57.61
N PHE A 622 -2.97 5.33 -56.44
CA PHE A 622 -3.91 6.43 -56.15
C PHE A 622 -3.78 7.12 -54.77
N PRO A 623 -2.58 7.56 -54.31
CA PRO A 623 -2.25 7.86 -52.90
C PRO A 623 -3.01 9.01 -52.19
N TYR A 624 -4.05 9.61 -52.76
CA TYR A 624 -4.89 10.64 -52.11
C TYR A 624 -6.41 10.36 -52.15
N GLY A 625 -6.83 9.17 -52.60
CA GLY A 625 -8.10 8.58 -52.18
C GLY A 625 -9.23 8.57 -53.16
N GLU A 626 -9.99 7.48 -53.06
CA GLU A 626 -11.39 7.43 -53.45
C GLU A 626 -12.31 7.57 -52.19
N PRO A 627 -13.37 8.41 -52.18
CA PRO A 627 -14.01 8.88 -50.92
C PRO A 627 -15.00 7.92 -50.20
N GLU A 628 -14.86 7.71 -48.86
CA GLU A 628 -15.59 6.74 -47.96
C GLU A 628 -16.15 7.27 -46.57
N ALA A 629 -16.88 6.43 -45.76
CA ALA A 629 -17.26 6.66 -44.32
C ALA A 629 -17.59 5.39 -43.43
N VAL A 630 -17.34 5.41 -42.08
CA VAL A 630 -17.50 4.33 -41.04
C VAL A 630 -18.58 4.61 -39.93
N PRO A 631 -19.26 3.64 -39.23
CA PRO A 631 -20.39 3.93 -38.30
C PRO A 631 -20.24 3.73 -36.75
N MET A 632 -21.19 4.37 -36.02
CA MET A 632 -21.39 4.75 -34.58
C MET A 632 -22.21 3.77 -33.68
N PRO A 633 -22.36 3.99 -32.33
CA PRO A 633 -23.19 3.16 -31.43
C PRO A 633 -24.65 2.99 -31.92
N GLU A 634 -25.22 1.82 -31.67
CA GLU A 634 -26.50 1.43 -32.25
C GLU A 634 -27.69 2.22 -31.66
N ARG A 635 -28.53 2.75 -32.55
CA ARG A 635 -29.55 3.75 -32.27
C ARG A 635 -30.90 3.10 -31.95
N ALA A 636 -31.67 3.69 -31.04
CA ALA A 636 -33.01 3.19 -30.65
C ALA A 636 -34.06 4.32 -30.50
N VAL A 637 -35.36 4.00 -30.64
CA VAL A 637 -36.49 4.91 -30.38
C VAL A 637 -37.65 4.16 -29.72
N VAL A 638 -38.37 4.80 -28.80
CA VAL A 638 -39.46 4.20 -28.02
C VAL A 638 -40.68 5.13 -27.92
N PRO A 639 -41.89 4.68 -28.29
CA PRO A 639 -43.13 5.40 -28.04
C PRO A 639 -43.59 5.33 -26.58
N SER A 640 -44.28 6.36 -26.08
CA SER A 640 -44.79 6.39 -24.70
C SER A 640 -45.93 5.40 -24.43
N GLY A 641 -46.50 4.79 -25.47
CA GLY A 641 -47.44 3.68 -25.38
C GLY A 641 -47.52 2.89 -26.68
N SER A 642 -47.98 1.64 -26.63
CA SER A 642 -48.09 0.76 -27.80
C SER A 642 -49.23 1.13 -28.75
N GLY A 643 -50.11 2.07 -28.40
CA GLY A 643 -51.07 2.64 -29.33
C GLY A 643 -51.77 3.91 -28.82
N VAL A 644 -52.41 4.65 -29.73
CA VAL A 644 -53.00 5.97 -29.51
C VAL A 644 -54.24 6.19 -30.38
N GLU A 645 -55.26 6.88 -29.86
CA GLU A 645 -56.45 7.25 -30.65
C GLU A 645 -56.20 8.47 -31.54
N ALA A 646 -56.71 8.46 -32.77
CA ALA A 646 -56.66 9.61 -33.68
C ALA A 646 -57.28 10.86 -33.02
N GLY A 647 -56.54 11.97 -33.02
CA GLY A 647 -56.86 13.21 -32.31
C GLY A 647 -56.20 13.38 -30.94
N SER A 648 -55.49 12.37 -30.44
CA SER A 648 -54.79 12.40 -29.13
C SER A 648 -53.27 12.49 -29.29
N ALA A 649 -52.56 12.86 -28.22
CA ALA A 649 -51.10 12.99 -28.22
C ALA A 649 -50.37 11.69 -27.81
N ILE A 650 -49.21 11.47 -28.41
CA ILE A 650 -48.23 10.41 -28.09
C ILE A 650 -46.82 11.02 -28.09
N SER A 651 -45.92 10.48 -27.27
CA SER A 651 -44.53 10.93 -27.17
C SER A 651 -43.58 9.88 -27.71
N PHE A 652 -42.47 10.31 -28.32
CA PHE A 652 -41.41 9.43 -28.81
C PHE A 652 -40.06 9.85 -28.22
N THR A 653 -39.28 8.89 -27.73
CA THR A 653 -37.94 9.13 -27.14
C THR A 653 -36.87 8.32 -27.86
N ALA A 654 -35.80 8.97 -28.33
CA ALA A 654 -34.70 8.36 -29.09
C ALA A 654 -33.36 8.41 -28.34
N THR A 655 -32.52 7.38 -28.52
CA THR A 655 -31.19 7.19 -27.89
C THR A 655 -30.16 6.64 -28.87
N GLY A 656 -28.86 6.70 -28.53
CA GLY A 656 -27.76 6.25 -29.40
C GLY A 656 -27.32 7.29 -30.45
N PHE A 657 -27.86 8.50 -30.37
CA PHE A 657 -27.43 9.68 -31.12
C PHE A 657 -26.51 10.55 -30.25
N ALA A 658 -25.63 11.34 -30.86
CA ALA A 658 -24.64 12.12 -30.10
C ALA A 658 -25.31 13.24 -29.28
N VAL A 659 -24.80 13.50 -28.08
CA VAL A 659 -25.28 14.58 -27.20
C VAL A 659 -25.20 15.92 -27.93
N GLY A 660 -26.29 16.69 -27.93
CA GLY A 660 -26.38 17.97 -28.60
C GLY A 660 -26.77 17.91 -30.08
N GLN A 661 -27.12 16.75 -30.63
CA GLN A 661 -27.56 16.56 -32.03
C GLN A 661 -29.08 16.70 -32.18
N ASP A 662 -29.58 17.22 -33.30
CA ASP A 662 -31.03 17.32 -33.58
C ASP A 662 -31.57 16.06 -34.28
N VAL A 663 -32.56 15.40 -33.67
CA VAL A 663 -33.18 14.14 -34.13
C VAL A 663 -34.62 14.40 -34.59
N THR A 664 -34.91 14.06 -35.84
CA THR A 664 -36.21 14.23 -36.49
C THR A 664 -37.01 12.93 -36.43
N PHE A 665 -38.28 13.01 -36.06
CA PHE A 665 -39.19 11.88 -35.91
C PHE A 665 -40.20 11.88 -37.07
N THR A 666 -40.35 10.72 -37.71
CA THR A 666 -41.25 10.52 -38.86
C THR A 666 -42.12 9.30 -38.61
N VAL A 667 -43.43 9.43 -38.82
CA VAL A 667 -44.37 8.32 -38.68
C VAL A 667 -44.72 7.80 -40.08
N HIS A 668 -44.51 6.50 -40.31
CA HIS A 668 -44.65 5.85 -41.61
C HIS A 668 -45.95 5.06 -41.72
N SER A 669 -46.96 5.70 -42.29
CA SER A 669 -48.11 5.06 -42.99
C SER A 669 -48.12 5.46 -44.46
N ASP A 670 -47.93 6.77 -44.69
CA ASP A 670 -47.26 7.42 -45.82
C ASP A 670 -46.31 8.44 -45.13
N PRO A 671 -45.01 8.52 -45.43
CA PRO A 671 -44.03 9.13 -44.51
C PRO A 671 -44.38 10.58 -44.13
N LEU A 672 -44.73 10.80 -42.85
CA LEU A 672 -45.07 12.11 -42.30
C LEU A 672 -44.08 12.52 -41.22
N VAL A 673 -43.33 13.60 -41.46
CA VAL A 673 -42.42 14.19 -40.45
C VAL A 673 -43.24 14.90 -39.38
N VAL A 674 -43.13 14.45 -38.13
CA VAL A 674 -43.95 14.94 -37.02
C VAL A 674 -43.25 15.97 -36.15
N GLY A 675 -41.92 16.05 -36.23
CA GLY A 675 -41.13 17.11 -35.59
C GLY A 675 -39.67 16.71 -35.32
N THR A 676 -38.90 17.62 -34.73
CA THR A 676 -37.48 17.44 -34.41
C THR A 676 -37.22 17.82 -32.96
N ALA A 677 -36.38 17.05 -32.27
CA ALA A 677 -35.95 17.31 -30.90
C ALA A 677 -34.44 17.13 -30.74
N ARG A 678 -33.79 17.99 -29.95
CA ARG A 678 -32.35 17.94 -29.69
C ARG A 678 -32.01 16.92 -28.61
N VAL A 679 -30.96 16.14 -28.81
CA VAL A 679 -30.44 15.16 -27.85
C VAL A 679 -29.86 15.91 -26.65
N GLY A 680 -30.45 15.69 -25.48
CA GLY A 680 -30.04 16.28 -24.22
C GLY A 680 -28.73 15.71 -23.70
N ALA A 681 -28.23 16.31 -22.61
CA ALA A 681 -27.04 15.83 -21.92
C ALA A 681 -27.19 14.41 -21.34
N ASP A 682 -28.43 13.92 -21.20
CA ASP A 682 -28.76 12.55 -20.81
C ASP A 682 -28.68 11.55 -21.97
N GLY A 683 -28.31 11.98 -23.18
CA GLY A 683 -28.17 11.15 -24.37
C GLY A 683 -29.50 10.83 -25.06
N THR A 684 -30.59 11.53 -24.71
CA THR A 684 -31.92 11.26 -25.26
C THR A 684 -32.56 12.47 -25.94
N ALA A 685 -33.38 12.24 -26.98
CA ALA A 685 -34.22 13.26 -27.60
C ALA A 685 -35.68 12.84 -27.51
N THR A 686 -36.58 13.71 -27.03
CA THR A 686 -38.02 13.39 -26.86
C THR A 686 -38.92 14.39 -27.58
N LEU A 687 -39.93 13.89 -28.31
CA LEU A 687 -40.92 14.68 -29.05
C LEU A 687 -42.36 14.24 -28.72
N ASP A 688 -43.22 15.21 -28.40
CA ASP A 688 -44.67 15.01 -28.26
C ASP A 688 -45.41 15.36 -29.57
N TRP A 689 -46.21 14.45 -30.09
CA TRP A 689 -46.99 14.62 -31.32
C TRP A 689 -48.46 14.30 -31.12
N THR A 690 -49.35 15.14 -31.67
CA THR A 690 -50.80 14.89 -31.68
C THR A 690 -51.23 14.29 -33.01
N VAL A 691 -51.78 13.07 -32.97
CA VAL A 691 -52.22 12.34 -34.17
C VAL A 691 -53.41 13.05 -34.82
N PRO A 692 -53.40 13.36 -36.12
CA PRO A 692 -54.55 13.98 -36.78
C PRO A 692 -55.82 13.12 -36.72
N GLU A 693 -57.01 13.73 -36.61
CA GLU A 693 -58.28 12.99 -36.46
C GLU A 693 -58.64 12.10 -37.67
N GLY A 694 -58.09 12.39 -38.86
CA GLY A 694 -58.28 11.61 -40.09
C GLY A 694 -57.12 10.67 -40.44
N PHE A 695 -56.16 10.48 -39.53
CA PHE A 695 -55.01 9.60 -39.74
C PHE A 695 -55.46 8.13 -39.82
N SER A 696 -54.84 7.34 -40.69
CA SER A 696 -55.24 5.96 -40.93
C SER A 696 -55.10 5.11 -39.67
N ALA A 697 -56.11 4.28 -39.37
CA ALA A 697 -56.05 3.37 -38.22
C ALA A 697 -55.33 2.07 -38.58
N GLY A 698 -54.62 1.48 -37.62
CA GLY A 698 -53.82 0.26 -37.78
C GLY A 698 -52.41 0.42 -37.22
N ALA A 699 -51.54 -0.55 -37.52
CA ALA A 699 -50.15 -0.52 -37.08
C ALA A 699 -49.34 0.49 -37.90
N HIS A 700 -48.56 1.31 -37.21
CA HIS A 700 -47.65 2.29 -37.77
C HIS A 700 -46.26 2.15 -37.17
N ARG A 701 -45.29 2.77 -37.83
CA ARG A 701 -43.91 2.79 -37.38
C ARG A 701 -43.41 4.21 -37.23
N VAL A 702 -42.80 4.52 -36.10
CA VAL A 702 -42.04 5.75 -35.92
C VAL A 702 -40.57 5.48 -36.17
N VAL A 703 -39.94 6.40 -36.91
CA VAL A 703 -38.51 6.38 -37.20
C VAL A 703 -37.92 7.68 -36.65
N ALA A 704 -36.94 7.55 -35.75
CA ALA A 704 -36.08 8.65 -35.32
C ALA A 704 -34.85 8.67 -36.21
N SER A 705 -34.55 9.81 -36.80
CA SER A 705 -33.47 9.97 -37.76
C SER A 705 -32.77 11.30 -37.61
N ILE A 706 -31.47 11.33 -37.82
CA ILE A 706 -30.71 12.56 -38.00
C ILE A 706 -30.61 12.89 -39.49
N GLU A 707 -30.28 14.14 -39.83
CA GLU A 707 -30.20 14.64 -41.22
C GLU A 707 -29.33 13.74 -42.13
N ASN A 708 -28.38 13.00 -41.53
CA ASN A 708 -27.45 12.10 -42.20
C ASN A 708 -27.97 10.65 -42.35
N GLY A 709 -29.28 10.41 -42.23
CA GLY A 709 -29.95 9.15 -42.61
C GLY A 709 -29.79 7.97 -41.64
N HIS A 710 -29.06 8.14 -40.54
CA HIS A 710 -29.00 7.12 -39.51
C HIS A 710 -30.26 7.09 -38.65
N THR A 711 -30.81 5.90 -38.44
CA THR A 711 -32.16 5.77 -37.90
C THR A 711 -32.29 4.74 -36.79
N ALA A 712 -33.38 4.88 -36.04
CA ALA A 712 -33.90 3.91 -35.11
C ALA A 712 -35.42 3.85 -35.28
N GLU A 713 -36.03 2.68 -35.11
CA GLU A 713 -37.47 2.53 -35.33
C GLU A 713 -38.20 1.71 -34.27
N ALA A 714 -39.48 2.01 -34.10
CA ALA A 714 -40.40 1.25 -33.25
C ALA A 714 -41.83 1.30 -33.77
N SER A 715 -42.62 0.29 -33.43
CA SER A 715 -44.02 0.18 -33.88
C SER A 715 -45.00 0.62 -32.81
N PHE A 716 -46.13 1.20 -33.23
CA PHE A 716 -47.27 1.55 -32.40
C PHE A 716 -48.57 1.54 -33.22
N ASP A 717 -49.72 1.32 -32.59
CA ASP A 717 -51.02 1.28 -33.27
C ASP A 717 -51.76 2.63 -33.17
N VAL A 718 -52.39 3.06 -34.26
CA VAL A 718 -53.36 4.17 -34.24
C VAL A 718 -54.77 3.62 -34.32
N PHE A 719 -55.63 4.01 -33.38
CA PHE A 719 -57.02 3.58 -33.33
C PHE A 719 -57.95 4.67 -33.89
N ALA A 720 -58.96 4.28 -34.68
CA ALA A 720 -59.94 5.21 -35.22
C ALA A 720 -60.82 5.81 -34.11
N LYS A 721 -61.00 7.13 -34.14
CA LYS A 721 -61.92 7.82 -33.23
C LYS A 721 -63.37 7.43 -33.58
N PRO A 722 -64.21 6.99 -32.62
CA PRO A 722 -65.58 6.58 -32.92
C PRO A 722 -66.41 7.76 -33.46
N MET A 723 -66.93 7.64 -34.69
CA MET A 723 -67.83 8.65 -35.27
C MET A 723 -69.14 8.73 -34.47
N ARG A 724 -69.43 9.91 -33.91
CA ARG A 724 -70.77 10.22 -33.40
C ARG A 724 -71.75 10.32 -34.57
N ALA A 725 -72.74 9.43 -34.60
CA ALA A 725 -73.89 9.54 -35.51
C ALA A 725 -74.64 10.87 -35.26
N VAL A 726 -74.87 11.64 -36.32
CA VAL A 726 -75.74 12.82 -36.30
C VAL A 726 -77.20 12.36 -36.39
N ALA A 727 -78.04 12.94 -35.52
CA ALA A 727 -79.39 12.48 -35.19
C ALA A 727 -80.44 12.66 -36.31
N ALA A 728 -81.42 11.75 -36.35
CA ALA A 728 -82.74 11.99 -36.93
C ALA A 728 -83.79 12.00 -35.81
N SER A 729 -84.47 13.15 -35.65
CA SER A 729 -85.59 13.36 -34.72
C SER A 729 -86.82 12.53 -35.05
N ALA A 730 -87.46 11.94 -34.03
CA ALA A 730 -88.93 11.88 -33.92
C ALA A 730 -89.42 11.49 -32.51
N VAL A 731 -90.07 12.45 -31.86
CA VAL A 731 -91.34 12.40 -31.09
C VAL A 731 -91.50 11.50 -29.83
N LEU A 732 -91.78 12.21 -28.72
CA LEU A 732 -92.39 11.92 -27.38
C LEU A 732 -93.49 10.83 -27.27
N PRO A 733 -94.02 10.42 -26.06
CA PRO A 733 -93.82 10.95 -24.68
C PRO A 733 -93.65 9.92 -23.51
N ALA A 734 -93.39 10.51 -22.34
CA ALA A 734 -93.40 10.08 -20.93
C ALA A 734 -94.11 8.79 -20.44
N ALA A 735 -93.50 8.15 -19.44
CA ALA A 735 -94.18 7.57 -18.25
C ALA A 735 -93.15 7.18 -17.14
N PRO A 736 -93.56 7.04 -15.85
CA PRO A 736 -92.71 7.35 -14.70
C PRO A 736 -92.45 6.17 -13.72
N GLN A 737 -91.64 6.48 -12.71
CA GLN A 737 -91.51 5.86 -11.37
C GLN A 737 -90.60 4.64 -11.18
N SER A 738 -89.61 4.85 -10.31
CA SER A 738 -88.93 3.84 -9.49
C SER A 738 -89.93 3.08 -8.61
N PRO A 739 -89.63 1.84 -8.22
CA PRO A 739 -89.19 1.67 -6.82
C PRO A 739 -88.26 0.47 -6.57
N GLY A 740 -87.69 0.42 -5.36
CA GLY A 740 -87.75 -0.83 -4.59
C GLY A 740 -86.44 -1.59 -4.41
N LYS A 741 -85.99 -1.59 -3.16
CA LYS A 741 -84.89 -2.38 -2.58
C LYS A 741 -85.22 -3.88 -2.46
N SER A 742 -84.13 -4.64 -2.21
CA SER A 742 -84.03 -5.94 -1.50
C SER A 742 -84.50 -7.18 -2.27
N ALA A 743 -84.04 -8.39 -2.01
CA ALA A 743 -82.83 -9.00 -1.46
C ALA A 743 -83.07 -10.52 -1.62
N SER A 744 -81.98 -11.29 -1.73
CA SER A 744 -81.87 -12.69 -1.34
C SER A 744 -82.39 -13.82 -2.26
N ALA A 745 -81.47 -14.76 -2.49
CA ALA A 745 -81.59 -16.21 -2.29
C ALA A 745 -81.60 -17.16 -3.52
N LEU A 746 -80.51 -17.96 -3.57
CA LEU A 746 -80.43 -19.44 -3.64
C LEU A 746 -80.91 -20.22 -4.88
N ALA A 747 -79.95 -20.91 -5.53
CA ALA A 747 -79.85 -22.38 -5.72
C ALA A 747 -79.02 -22.68 -7.00
N SER A 748 -77.81 -23.26 -6.90
CA SER A 748 -77.48 -24.71 -6.93
C SER A 748 -77.56 -25.38 -8.31
N THR A 749 -76.42 -25.86 -8.82
CA THR A 749 -76.07 -27.27 -9.18
C THR A 749 -74.68 -27.24 -9.83
N GLY A 750 -73.64 -27.86 -9.24
CA GLY A 750 -73.14 -29.22 -9.55
C GLY A 750 -71.91 -29.11 -10.47
N GLY A 751 -70.75 -29.75 -10.29
CA GLY A 751 -70.27 -30.81 -9.41
C GLY A 751 -69.25 -31.66 -10.20
N ALA A 752 -68.01 -31.78 -9.72
CA ALA A 752 -67.01 -32.86 -9.91
C ALA A 752 -65.61 -32.32 -9.50
N SER A 753 -65.06 -32.62 -8.31
CA SER A 753 -64.28 -33.83 -7.94
C SER A 753 -62.94 -33.89 -8.70
N ALA A 754 -61.74 -34.00 -8.08
CA ALA A 754 -61.38 -34.63 -6.82
C ALA A 754 -59.91 -34.31 -6.38
N LEU A 755 -59.68 -34.29 -5.05
CA LEU A 755 -58.60 -34.93 -4.25
C LEU A 755 -57.11 -34.56 -4.54
N ALA A 756 -56.19 -34.36 -3.58
CA ALA A 756 -56.11 -34.59 -2.13
C ALA A 756 -54.96 -33.71 -1.54
N ALA A 757 -55.09 -33.14 -0.34
CA ALA A 757 -54.44 -33.54 0.95
C ALA A 757 -52.89 -33.42 0.99
N ALA A 758 -52.20 -32.91 2.01
CA ALA A 758 -52.45 -32.78 3.46
C ALA A 758 -51.51 -31.66 4.02
N ALA A 759 -51.94 -30.74 4.91
CA ALA A 759 -52.01 -30.82 6.39
C ALA A 759 -50.62 -30.90 7.08
N ALA A 760 -50.31 -30.34 8.25
CA ALA A 760 -50.91 -29.41 9.23
C ALA A 760 -49.76 -29.12 10.25
N THR A 761 -49.51 -27.89 10.70
CA THR A 761 -49.96 -27.31 11.99
C THR A 761 -49.58 -28.09 13.26
N LEU A 762 -48.97 -27.44 14.26
CA LEU A 762 -49.47 -27.43 15.66
C LEU A 762 -48.71 -26.44 16.58
N LEU A 763 -49.49 -25.53 17.17
CA LEU A 763 -49.25 -24.83 18.45
C LEU A 763 -49.59 -25.75 19.64
N PHE A 764 -48.99 -25.54 20.82
CA PHE A 764 -49.66 -24.96 22.03
C PHE A 764 -48.86 -25.17 23.36
N LEU A 765 -48.58 -24.03 24.01
CA LEU A 765 -48.68 -23.60 25.42
C LEU A 765 -48.31 -24.43 26.69
N ALA A 766 -47.76 -23.64 27.63
CA ALA A 766 -47.94 -23.58 29.09
C ALA A 766 -47.27 -24.67 29.97
N GLY A 767 -46.74 -24.40 31.16
CA GLY A 767 -46.65 -23.20 31.99
C GLY A 767 -46.36 -23.59 33.46
N VAL A 768 -45.53 -22.78 34.13
CA VAL A 768 -45.46 -22.49 35.59
C VAL A 768 -45.07 -23.59 36.59
N GLY A 769 -44.07 -23.26 37.42
CA GLY A 769 -43.85 -23.87 38.74
C GLY A 769 -42.70 -23.23 39.54
N MET A 770 -42.99 -22.21 40.35
CA MET A 770 -42.10 -21.66 41.38
C MET A 770 -41.88 -22.65 42.54
N ARG A 771 -40.67 -22.69 43.12
CA ARG A 771 -40.46 -22.93 44.56
C ARG A 771 -39.15 -22.34 45.06
N THR A 772 -39.27 -21.51 46.08
CA THR A 772 -38.20 -20.93 46.91
C THR A 772 -37.85 -21.85 48.07
N VAL A 773 -36.56 -21.96 48.44
CA VAL A 773 -36.12 -22.25 49.83
C VAL A 773 -34.81 -21.48 50.14
N LYS A 774 -34.76 -20.98 51.37
CA LYS A 774 -33.78 -20.09 52.01
C LYS A 774 -32.55 -20.82 52.61
N LYS A 775 -31.45 -20.05 52.67
CA LYS A 775 -30.48 -19.82 53.79
C LYS A 775 -29.38 -20.84 54.19
N GLN A 776 -28.16 -20.30 54.11
CA GLN A 776 -27.08 -20.14 55.12
C GLN A 776 -26.09 -21.28 55.49
N ARG A 777 -24.80 -20.89 55.30
CA ARG A 777 -23.57 -21.05 56.12
C ARG A 777 -22.89 -22.44 56.23
N ALA A 778 -21.64 -22.48 55.76
CA ALA A 778 -20.45 -22.58 56.60
C ALA A 778 -19.38 -21.63 56.04
#